data_AF-A0A6L8E3X4-F1
#
_entry.id   AF-A0A6L8E3X4-F1
#
_cell.length_a   1.000
_cell.length_b   1.000
_cell.length_c   1.000
_cell.angle_alpha   90.00
_cell.angle_beta   90.00
_cell.angle_gamma   90.00
#
_symmetry.space_group_name_H-M   'P 1'
#
loop_
_entity.id
_entity.type
_entity.pdbx_description
1 polymer ?
#
loop_
_entity_poly.entity_id
_entity_poly.type
_entity_poly.pdbx_seq_one_letter_code
_entity_poly.pdbx_strand_id
1 'polypeptide(L)'
;MVNPAEVWKSRKHSFDVWPDVLRHAETRTPMGGIETPDLERMKWYGFFYRKRDKPGRYMNRIRITAGELTSAQAREIAAIAYEHGHGIVDVTTRANLQVQGLGIEHVPEVAERLAAVGLTSKQTGHDNIRNVFAHPFSGLLPDELIDTRRLCRDVTSLFVDSREYSDLPRKFNICLNGTAGHSVHFWTQDLSFLAHRVGREVLFQVLVAGTQGQNPHLAWHLPVLVHPDQVVAVTAALLDLFRARGSREKRHQARLRYLVERIGIDAVEAWVGERVPLRPWPDLPAPKPAARNDDLVGWFPQAQPDLWTMGLCVPLGRLSWRQLEALAVLAERWGDGQLRTTHEQGLAVIDIPGGFRDAAATDAAAVGLSMHADTLARNTVACTGTQFCNIAVTETKGAMLRLVDTLRQRTLALHGIRIHMSGCPSSCAQHFTADIGLKGVRVRRLIGTREGFDVYLGGGVAGDVHLGLRYRLGVDVDQLPLVIEEVVNEYYIRHRAGQTFSAYWRAKLREAEAAKVGEDDYRPATWICERCEYRHLGEDPPVFCPGCAGVRRLFARVEDDASTLAVAPPPGGAVAGARLEEDAATPADAPVESPPARDDGFVFAAREAALAEGAAVSVEIGGHTYALFRIDGRVRAIDGLCPHEGGPLAEGTVSKGVVTCPWHGWTFDACTGCSLEPAGNDVAPYPTLVEAGNVYLKPRRASPTVARQSSGGGVTAPVGSPSAGSVLSAVPLPRARPPRPATASLQVAEVRDETPDVRTFRLDNRAGRIPHAHPGTFLQVCASIDGTDAWRSFTVASSPTDPSFLELTIKRNPAGQVTNHLFDAVRAGSELTVRGTQGGFHFDPRRHREPLVLVSAGSGITPVMSIARFLAKTDPRRPCTFVHGARTEDDIIFRAECQRLHDTLPFFTYRVSLSRPGPRWEGARGRVDGTGLAPLVHDLKGSRYFLCGPSTFMDVIARWLTAEGVPADRVHTEQFHAAPRLARAGRK
;
A
#
# COMPACT_ATOMS: atom_id res chain seq x y z
N MET A 1 -19.78 -32.60 -18.37
CA MET A 1 -21.00 -31.76 -18.22
C MET A 1 -20.93 -30.62 -19.23
N VAL A 2 -22.04 -30.31 -19.91
CA VAL A 2 -22.12 -29.16 -20.84
C VAL A 2 -22.14 -27.86 -20.04
N ASN A 3 -21.51 -26.80 -20.56
CA ASN A 3 -21.54 -25.45 -19.98
C ASN A 3 -23.00 -24.94 -19.86
N PRO A 4 -23.54 -24.72 -18.64
CA PRO A 4 -24.95 -24.35 -18.48
C PRO A 4 -25.34 -23.07 -19.22
N ALA A 5 -24.40 -22.12 -19.34
CA ALA A 5 -24.64 -20.87 -20.06
C ALA A 5 -24.94 -21.08 -21.56
N GLU A 6 -24.32 -22.08 -22.21
CA GLU A 6 -24.60 -22.39 -23.62
C GLU A 6 -25.96 -23.08 -23.77
N VAL A 7 -26.31 -23.97 -22.82
CA VAL A 7 -27.65 -24.61 -22.77
C VAL A 7 -28.75 -23.57 -22.59
N TRP A 8 -28.50 -22.50 -21.82
CA TRP A 8 -29.45 -21.39 -21.68
C TRP A 8 -29.54 -20.55 -22.95
N LYS A 9 -28.41 -20.21 -23.58
CA LYS A 9 -28.39 -19.46 -24.85
C LYS A 9 -29.09 -20.23 -25.99
N SER A 10 -28.88 -21.54 -26.10
CA SER A 10 -29.49 -22.35 -27.17
C SER A 10 -30.99 -22.57 -27.01
N ARG A 11 -31.51 -22.61 -25.78
CA ARG A 11 -32.96 -22.69 -25.50
C ARG A 11 -33.71 -21.40 -25.78
N LYS A 12 -33.06 -20.24 -25.58
CA LYS A 12 -33.64 -18.91 -25.78
C LYS A 12 -32.53 -17.88 -25.91
N HIS A 13 -32.47 -17.25 -27.09
CA HIS A 13 -31.51 -16.20 -27.42
C HIS A 13 -31.67 -15.02 -26.46
N SER A 14 -30.55 -14.38 -26.11
CA SER A 14 -30.49 -13.54 -24.91
C SER A 14 -31.19 -12.19 -25.01
N PHE A 15 -31.49 -11.71 -26.22
CA PHE A 15 -32.37 -10.53 -26.38
C PHE A 15 -33.85 -10.84 -26.11
N ASP A 16 -34.29 -12.09 -26.35
CA ASP A 16 -35.71 -12.44 -26.24
C ASP A 16 -36.23 -12.50 -24.79
N VAL A 17 -35.38 -12.19 -23.81
CA VAL A 17 -35.76 -12.00 -22.39
C VAL A 17 -36.54 -10.71 -22.14
N TRP A 18 -36.49 -9.71 -23.04
CA TRP A 18 -37.09 -8.40 -22.76
C TRP A 18 -38.59 -8.43 -22.41
N PRO A 19 -39.46 -9.23 -23.09
CA PRO A 19 -40.84 -9.42 -22.68
C PRO A 19 -41.02 -10.01 -21.27
N ASP A 20 -40.08 -10.85 -20.82
CA ASP A 20 -40.08 -11.34 -19.43
C ASP A 20 -39.67 -10.24 -18.46
N VAL A 21 -38.68 -9.40 -18.81
CA VAL A 21 -38.27 -8.24 -18.01
C VAL A 21 -39.43 -7.27 -17.82
N LEU A 22 -40.20 -6.97 -18.88
CA LEU A 22 -41.41 -6.15 -18.81
C LEU A 22 -42.43 -6.75 -17.82
N ARG A 23 -42.79 -8.03 -18.00
CA ARG A 23 -43.71 -8.76 -17.10
C ARG A 23 -43.21 -8.79 -15.65
N HIS A 24 -41.90 -8.98 -15.43
CA HIS A 24 -41.30 -9.01 -14.10
C HIS A 24 -41.22 -7.62 -13.45
N ALA A 25 -41.11 -6.55 -14.23
CA ALA A 25 -41.18 -5.17 -13.76
C ALA A 25 -42.62 -4.79 -13.35
N GLU A 26 -43.59 -5.06 -14.21
CA GLU A 26 -45.03 -4.83 -13.98
C GLU A 26 -45.53 -5.56 -12.72
N THR A 27 -45.28 -6.86 -12.63
CA THR A 27 -45.65 -7.69 -11.47
C THR A 27 -44.75 -7.50 -10.25
N ARG A 28 -43.70 -6.67 -10.35
CA ARG A 28 -42.65 -6.48 -9.33
C ARG A 28 -42.08 -7.80 -8.81
N THR A 29 -41.86 -8.76 -9.71
CA THR A 29 -41.47 -10.14 -9.35
C THR A 29 -40.22 -10.13 -8.46
N PRO A 30 -40.29 -10.64 -7.22
CA PRO A 30 -39.11 -10.72 -6.36
C PRO A 30 -38.10 -11.70 -6.98
N MET A 31 -36.82 -11.36 -6.94
CA MET A 31 -35.76 -12.10 -7.64
C MET A 31 -35.76 -13.62 -7.41
N GLY A 32 -36.20 -14.10 -6.24
CA GLY A 32 -36.32 -15.53 -5.95
C GLY A 32 -37.33 -16.29 -6.83
N GLY A 33 -38.25 -15.58 -7.50
CA GLY A 33 -39.18 -16.08 -8.49
C GLY A 33 -38.81 -15.77 -9.95
N ILE A 34 -37.61 -15.23 -10.21
CA ILE A 34 -37.07 -15.07 -11.58
C ILE A 34 -36.05 -16.18 -11.82
N GLU A 35 -36.13 -16.90 -12.94
CA GLU A 35 -35.18 -17.98 -13.19
C GLU A 35 -33.74 -17.45 -13.36
N THR A 36 -32.76 -18.24 -12.89
CA THR A 36 -31.33 -17.90 -13.02
C THR A 36 -30.88 -17.67 -14.48
N PRO A 37 -31.33 -18.43 -15.50
CA PRO A 37 -31.07 -18.12 -16.90
C PRO A 37 -31.46 -16.68 -17.29
N ASP A 38 -32.63 -16.19 -16.88
CA ASP A 38 -33.09 -14.85 -17.25
C ASP A 38 -32.35 -13.74 -16.48
N LEU A 39 -32.05 -13.96 -15.18
CA LEU A 39 -31.15 -13.10 -14.41
C LEU A 39 -29.73 -13.00 -15.01
N GLU A 40 -29.30 -13.99 -15.80
CA GLU A 40 -28.08 -13.93 -16.61
C GLU A 40 -28.30 -13.30 -17.99
N ARG A 41 -29.44 -13.56 -18.68
CA ARG A 41 -29.81 -12.92 -19.97
C ARG A 41 -30.01 -11.41 -19.84
N MET A 42 -30.53 -10.89 -18.73
CA MET A 42 -30.67 -9.44 -18.47
C MET A 42 -29.35 -8.66 -18.63
N LYS A 43 -28.19 -9.33 -18.54
CA LYS A 43 -26.86 -8.74 -18.75
C LYS A 43 -26.56 -8.43 -20.22
N TRP A 44 -27.37 -8.90 -21.16
CA TRP A 44 -27.39 -8.41 -22.55
C TRP A 44 -28.10 -7.07 -22.70
N TYR A 45 -28.96 -6.69 -21.74
CA TYR A 45 -29.50 -5.32 -21.62
C TYR A 45 -28.69 -4.47 -20.62
N GLY A 46 -27.56 -4.99 -20.13
CA GLY A 46 -26.66 -4.29 -19.21
C GLY A 46 -27.14 -4.23 -17.77
N PHE A 47 -28.20 -4.94 -17.40
CA PHE A 47 -28.68 -5.04 -16.02
C PHE A 47 -28.09 -6.27 -15.33
N PHE A 48 -27.46 -6.07 -14.17
CA PHE A 48 -26.74 -7.09 -13.41
C PHE A 48 -27.31 -7.19 -12.00
N TYR A 49 -28.04 -8.27 -11.73
CA TYR A 49 -28.58 -8.55 -10.41
C TYR A 49 -27.49 -8.63 -9.31
N ARG A 50 -27.74 -8.01 -8.15
CA ARG A 50 -26.86 -7.90 -6.99
C ARG A 50 -27.37 -8.74 -5.80
N LYS A 51 -26.79 -9.93 -5.60
CA LYS A 51 -27.10 -10.87 -4.50
C LYS A 51 -26.76 -10.34 -3.10
N ARG A 52 -25.93 -9.30 -3.01
CA ARG A 52 -25.52 -8.67 -1.74
C ARG A 52 -26.39 -7.47 -1.34
N ASP A 53 -27.17 -6.95 -2.29
CA ASP A 53 -27.89 -5.67 -2.20
C ASP A 53 -29.38 -5.97 -1.94
N LYS A 54 -29.74 -6.12 -0.66
CA LYS A 54 -31.07 -6.59 -0.23
C LYS A 54 -32.15 -5.51 -0.44
N PRO A 55 -33.40 -5.87 -0.80
CA PRO A 55 -33.91 -7.24 -0.98
C PRO A 55 -33.42 -7.93 -2.26
N GLY A 56 -33.03 -7.15 -3.28
CA GLY A 56 -32.39 -7.68 -4.48
C GLY A 56 -32.34 -6.67 -5.62
N ARG A 57 -31.37 -5.75 -5.59
CA ARG A 57 -31.24 -4.67 -6.60
C ARG A 57 -30.49 -5.08 -7.87
N TYR A 58 -30.56 -4.24 -8.89
CA TYR A 58 -29.78 -4.33 -10.13
C TYR A 58 -28.74 -3.20 -10.21
N MET A 59 -27.63 -3.49 -10.89
CA MET A 59 -26.74 -2.48 -11.45
C MET A 59 -26.99 -2.35 -12.95
N ASN A 60 -27.20 -1.15 -13.46
CA ASN A 60 -27.11 -0.90 -14.90
C ASN A 60 -25.67 -0.50 -15.25
N ARG A 61 -25.12 -1.10 -16.32
CA ARG A 61 -23.88 -0.66 -16.96
C ARG A 61 -24.21 -0.03 -18.31
N ILE A 62 -23.97 1.27 -18.39
CA ILE A 62 -24.17 2.10 -19.56
C ILE A 62 -22.94 2.00 -20.45
N ARG A 63 -23.12 1.96 -21.78
CA ARG A 63 -22.05 1.97 -22.77
C ARG A 63 -21.65 3.42 -23.08
N ILE A 64 -20.42 3.79 -22.76
CA ILE A 64 -19.86 5.11 -23.01
C ILE A 64 -18.80 4.95 -24.10
N THR A 65 -19.26 4.84 -25.34
CA THR A 65 -18.41 4.56 -26.51
C THR A 65 -17.35 5.64 -26.68
N ALA A 66 -16.12 5.24 -27.06
CA ALA A 66 -14.93 6.10 -27.11
C ALA A 66 -14.51 6.75 -25.76
N GLY A 67 -15.35 6.69 -24.71
CA GLY A 67 -15.20 7.49 -23.50
C GLY A 67 -15.93 8.85 -23.57
N GLU A 68 -16.78 9.08 -24.58
CA GLU A 68 -17.51 10.35 -24.79
C GLU A 68 -18.87 10.36 -24.10
N LEU A 69 -19.22 11.48 -23.48
CA LEU A 69 -20.48 11.69 -22.74
C LEU A 69 -20.90 13.16 -22.86
N THR A 70 -22.14 13.45 -23.21
CA THR A 70 -22.65 14.84 -23.20
C THR A 70 -23.15 15.26 -21.82
N SER A 71 -23.29 16.57 -21.57
CA SER A 71 -23.89 17.11 -20.35
C SER A 71 -25.32 16.59 -20.13
N ALA A 72 -26.16 16.59 -21.17
CA ALA A 72 -27.52 16.05 -21.12
C ALA A 72 -27.53 14.56 -20.74
N GLN A 73 -26.60 13.77 -21.31
CA GLN A 73 -26.42 12.37 -20.95
C GLN A 73 -25.94 12.19 -19.51
N ALA A 74 -24.97 12.99 -19.04
CA ALA A 74 -24.49 12.94 -17.66
C ALA A 74 -25.58 13.30 -16.65
N ARG A 75 -26.39 14.33 -16.96
CA ARG A 75 -27.56 14.76 -16.19
C ARG A 75 -28.62 13.66 -16.09
N GLU A 76 -28.94 12.98 -17.20
CA GLU A 76 -29.90 11.87 -17.19
C GLU A 76 -29.39 10.68 -16.35
N ILE A 77 -28.09 10.35 -16.42
CA ILE A 77 -27.49 9.32 -15.58
C ILE A 77 -27.51 9.71 -14.10
N ALA A 78 -27.33 10.99 -13.78
CA ALA A 78 -27.45 11.50 -12.42
C ALA A 78 -28.89 11.41 -11.89
N ALA A 79 -29.88 11.80 -12.69
CA ALA A 79 -31.30 11.70 -12.39
C ALA A 79 -31.72 10.25 -12.12
N ILE A 80 -31.40 9.32 -13.04
CA ILE A 80 -31.62 7.87 -12.87
C ILE A 80 -30.95 7.33 -11.59
N ALA A 81 -29.74 7.80 -11.27
CA ALA A 81 -29.03 7.37 -10.06
C ALA A 81 -29.65 7.93 -8.77
N TYR A 82 -30.25 9.12 -8.80
CA TYR A 82 -30.94 9.77 -7.68
C TYR A 82 -32.32 9.16 -7.43
N GLU A 83 -33.14 9.04 -8.47
CA GLU A 83 -34.55 8.66 -8.39
C GLU A 83 -34.74 7.16 -8.14
N HIS A 84 -33.99 6.33 -8.88
CA HIS A 84 -34.21 4.88 -8.93
C HIS A 84 -33.07 4.05 -8.31
N GLY A 85 -31.93 4.69 -8.06
CA GLY A 85 -30.70 4.05 -7.59
C GLY A 85 -30.32 4.38 -6.14
N HIS A 86 -29.08 4.04 -5.78
CA HIS A 86 -28.48 4.36 -4.47
C HIS A 86 -27.86 5.76 -4.40
N GLY A 87 -28.20 6.68 -5.31
CA GLY A 87 -27.60 8.02 -5.40
C GLY A 87 -26.11 8.03 -5.81
N ILE A 88 -25.59 6.92 -6.33
CA ILE A 88 -24.16 6.75 -6.67
C ILE A 88 -23.94 6.28 -8.11
N VAL A 89 -22.86 6.78 -8.71
CA VAL A 89 -22.37 6.36 -10.02
C VAL A 89 -20.91 5.92 -9.90
N ASP A 90 -20.59 4.74 -10.42
CA ASP A 90 -19.23 4.20 -10.45
C ASP A 90 -18.63 4.32 -11.87
N VAL A 91 -17.54 5.09 -12.02
CA VAL A 91 -16.69 5.07 -13.21
C VAL A 91 -15.85 3.79 -13.22
N THR A 92 -15.65 3.19 -14.38
CA THR A 92 -15.10 1.84 -14.52
C THR A 92 -13.79 1.82 -15.31
N THR A 93 -13.00 0.76 -15.13
CA THR A 93 -11.73 0.54 -15.84
C THR A 93 -11.89 0.12 -17.32
N ARG A 94 -12.91 0.68 -17.99
CA ARG A 94 -13.21 0.60 -19.43
C ARG A 94 -13.90 1.88 -19.93
N ALA A 95 -13.77 3.00 -19.21
CA ALA A 95 -14.48 4.26 -19.45
C ALA A 95 -16.03 4.19 -19.37
N ASN A 96 -16.66 3.06 -19.00
CA ASN A 96 -18.11 3.03 -18.75
C ASN A 96 -18.48 3.63 -17.39
N LEU A 97 -19.74 4.08 -17.27
CA LEU A 97 -20.41 4.35 -16.01
C LEU A 97 -21.28 3.15 -15.55
N GLN A 98 -21.55 3.06 -14.24
CA GLN A 98 -22.48 2.10 -13.63
C GLN A 98 -23.34 2.78 -12.56
N VAL A 99 -24.66 2.61 -12.63
CA VAL A 99 -25.61 2.97 -11.57
C VAL A 99 -25.92 1.72 -10.73
N GLN A 100 -25.83 1.80 -9.40
CA GLN A 100 -26.20 0.72 -8.49
C GLN A 100 -27.58 1.02 -7.84
N GLY A 101 -28.33 -0.01 -7.45
CA GLY A 101 -29.50 0.13 -6.57
C GLY A 101 -30.88 0.03 -7.22
N LEU A 102 -30.95 -0.17 -8.55
CA LEU A 102 -32.21 -0.19 -9.29
C LEU A 102 -33.15 -1.31 -8.83
N GLY A 103 -34.45 -1.01 -8.73
CA GLY A 103 -35.52 -2.03 -8.65
C GLY A 103 -35.66 -2.83 -9.95
N ILE A 104 -36.51 -3.86 -9.97
CA ILE A 104 -36.91 -4.54 -11.22
C ILE A 104 -37.94 -3.69 -11.98
N GLU A 105 -38.84 -3.04 -11.23
CA GLU A 105 -39.89 -2.13 -11.68
C GLU A 105 -39.37 -0.96 -12.53
N HIS A 106 -38.14 -0.49 -12.25
CA HIS A 106 -37.50 0.63 -12.97
C HIS A 106 -36.63 0.18 -14.15
N VAL A 107 -36.43 -1.12 -14.38
CA VAL A 107 -35.56 -1.62 -15.47
C VAL A 107 -36.02 -1.17 -16.87
N PRO A 108 -37.33 -1.18 -17.22
CA PRO A 108 -37.80 -0.69 -18.52
C PRO A 108 -37.61 0.82 -18.67
N GLU A 109 -38.10 1.60 -17.69
CA GLU A 109 -38.03 3.06 -17.68
C GLU A 109 -36.58 3.57 -17.81
N VAL A 110 -35.64 2.95 -17.08
CA VAL A 110 -34.20 3.29 -17.18
C VAL A 110 -33.62 2.97 -18.55
N ALA A 111 -34.09 1.90 -19.23
CA ALA A 111 -33.64 1.60 -20.59
C ALA A 111 -34.19 2.61 -21.62
N GLU A 112 -35.44 3.05 -21.45
CA GLU A 112 -36.11 4.04 -22.31
C GLU A 112 -35.50 5.43 -22.13
N ARG A 113 -35.27 5.88 -20.89
CA ARG A 113 -34.63 7.17 -20.57
C ARG A 113 -33.19 7.26 -21.09
N LEU A 114 -32.41 6.19 -20.98
CA LEU A 114 -31.09 6.11 -21.60
C LEU A 114 -31.19 6.22 -23.13
N ALA A 115 -32.14 5.53 -23.76
CA ALA A 115 -32.33 5.60 -25.21
C ALA A 115 -32.76 7.01 -25.68
N ALA A 116 -33.58 7.72 -24.90
CA ALA A 116 -34.01 9.09 -25.20
C ALA A 116 -32.86 10.10 -25.29
N VAL A 117 -31.77 9.90 -24.53
CA VAL A 117 -30.54 10.69 -24.61
C VAL A 117 -29.46 10.06 -25.52
N GLY A 118 -29.82 9.08 -26.36
CA GLY A 118 -28.91 8.42 -27.31
C GLY A 118 -27.91 7.44 -26.69
N LEU A 119 -28.12 7.03 -25.43
CA LEU A 119 -27.30 6.03 -24.74
C LEU A 119 -27.90 4.63 -24.87
N THR A 120 -27.06 3.62 -24.60
CA THR A 120 -27.51 2.23 -24.49
C THR A 120 -26.75 1.49 -23.40
N SER A 121 -27.40 0.55 -22.73
CA SER A 121 -26.75 -0.42 -21.83
C SER A 121 -26.56 -1.79 -22.48
N LYS A 122 -26.96 -1.96 -23.75
CA LYS A 122 -26.93 -3.26 -24.45
C LYS A 122 -25.52 -3.83 -24.62
N GLN A 123 -25.46 -5.16 -24.50
CA GLN A 123 -24.29 -6.02 -24.67
C GLN A 123 -23.09 -5.68 -23.76
N THR A 124 -23.28 -4.87 -22.71
CA THR A 124 -22.19 -4.51 -21.78
C THR A 124 -21.84 -5.62 -20.78
N GLY A 125 -22.53 -6.77 -20.83
CA GLY A 125 -22.42 -7.90 -19.92
C GLY A 125 -22.24 -9.28 -20.56
N HIS A 126 -22.29 -10.30 -19.71
CA HIS A 126 -22.13 -11.74 -20.02
C HIS A 126 -21.11 -12.06 -21.13
N ASP A 127 -21.52 -12.60 -22.27
CA ASP A 127 -20.65 -13.11 -23.36
C ASP A 127 -20.81 -12.29 -24.64
N ASN A 128 -20.44 -11.01 -24.52
CA ASN A 128 -20.57 -9.99 -25.55
C ASN A 128 -19.28 -9.15 -25.68
N ILE A 129 -19.23 -8.37 -26.75
CA ILE A 129 -18.29 -7.26 -26.93
C ILE A 129 -18.60 -6.15 -25.91
N ARG A 130 -17.61 -5.84 -25.07
CA ARG A 130 -17.71 -4.85 -23.98
C ARG A 130 -17.54 -3.43 -24.52
N ASN A 131 -17.31 -2.45 -23.64
CA ASN A 131 -17.11 -1.08 -24.12
C ASN A 131 -15.90 -1.00 -25.05
N VAL A 132 -16.05 -0.25 -26.14
CA VAL A 132 -15.00 0.14 -27.07
C VAL A 132 -14.61 1.56 -26.68
N PHE A 133 -13.40 1.76 -26.18
CA PHE A 133 -12.92 3.05 -25.67
C PHE A 133 -11.63 3.48 -26.38
N ALA A 134 -11.46 4.80 -26.51
CA ALA A 134 -10.29 5.43 -27.09
C ALA A 134 -9.25 5.78 -26.00
N HIS A 135 -8.15 6.44 -26.38
CA HIS A 135 -7.47 7.31 -25.42
C HIS A 135 -8.48 8.38 -24.92
N PRO A 136 -8.57 8.69 -23.61
CA PRO A 136 -9.64 9.56 -23.09
C PRO A 136 -9.69 10.97 -23.71
N PHE A 137 -8.55 11.48 -24.17
CA PHE A 137 -8.41 12.78 -24.83
C PHE A 137 -8.19 12.67 -26.36
N SER A 138 -8.58 11.54 -26.97
CA SER A 138 -8.53 11.39 -28.43
C SER A 138 -9.40 12.44 -29.12
N GLY A 139 -8.93 12.96 -30.25
CA GLY A 139 -9.48 14.11 -30.96
C GLY A 139 -9.16 15.48 -30.36
N LEU A 140 -8.38 15.55 -29.28
CA LEU A 140 -8.08 16.80 -28.55
C LEU A 140 -6.57 17.06 -28.39
N LEU A 141 -5.71 16.03 -28.37
CA LEU A 141 -4.29 16.18 -28.05
C LEU A 141 -3.48 16.80 -29.22
N PRO A 142 -2.58 17.77 -28.97
CA PRO A 142 -1.72 18.38 -30.00
C PRO A 142 -0.80 17.41 -30.74
N ASP A 143 -0.43 16.29 -30.12
CA ASP A 143 0.55 15.32 -30.60
C ASP A 143 -0.07 13.96 -31.00
N GLU A 144 -1.39 13.88 -31.10
CA GLU A 144 -2.07 12.65 -31.54
C GLU A 144 -1.74 12.32 -33.01
N LEU A 145 -1.60 11.02 -33.32
CA LEU A 145 -1.37 10.57 -34.70
C LEU A 145 -2.67 10.48 -35.51
N ILE A 146 -3.79 10.12 -34.85
CA ILE A 146 -5.12 9.98 -35.45
C ILE A 146 -6.24 10.00 -34.39
N ASP A 147 -7.34 10.73 -34.62
CA ASP A 147 -8.54 10.67 -33.78
C ASP A 147 -9.21 9.29 -33.92
N THR A 148 -9.29 8.54 -32.81
CA THR A 148 -9.84 7.18 -32.77
C THR A 148 -11.31 7.10 -32.34
N ARG A 149 -11.95 8.23 -32.01
CA ARG A 149 -13.33 8.27 -31.51
C ARG A 149 -14.33 7.80 -32.56
N ARG A 150 -14.17 8.26 -33.80
CA ARG A 150 -15.03 7.84 -34.93
C ARG A 150 -14.97 6.32 -35.12
N LEU A 151 -13.77 5.77 -35.18
CA LEU A 151 -13.53 4.33 -35.32
C LEU A 151 -14.12 3.53 -34.13
N CYS A 152 -14.02 4.03 -32.89
CA CYS A 152 -14.69 3.42 -31.73
C CYS A 152 -16.22 3.35 -31.89
N ARG A 153 -16.84 4.37 -32.51
CA ARG A 153 -18.28 4.41 -32.80
C ARG A 153 -18.63 3.43 -33.92
N ASP A 154 -17.91 3.42 -35.04
CA ASP A 154 -18.16 2.51 -36.16
C ASP A 154 -17.98 1.03 -35.75
N VAL A 155 -16.94 0.70 -34.98
CA VAL A 155 -16.74 -0.63 -34.38
C VAL A 155 -17.84 -0.98 -33.37
N THR A 156 -18.48 0.00 -32.72
CA THR A 156 -19.63 -0.26 -31.85
C THR A 156 -20.89 -0.57 -32.65
N SER A 157 -21.14 0.17 -33.74
CA SER A 157 -22.27 -0.06 -34.65
C SER A 157 -22.24 -1.44 -35.33
N LEU A 158 -21.04 -2.02 -35.52
CA LEU A 158 -20.88 -3.38 -36.06
C LEU A 158 -21.62 -4.46 -35.25
N PHE A 159 -21.69 -4.33 -33.91
CA PHE A 159 -22.20 -5.40 -33.04
C PHE A 159 -23.38 -5.01 -32.14
N VAL A 160 -23.66 -3.72 -31.90
CA VAL A 160 -24.81 -3.35 -31.07
C VAL A 160 -26.11 -3.77 -31.76
N ASP A 161 -26.98 -4.44 -30.99
CA ASP A 161 -28.22 -5.10 -31.45
C ASP A 161 -28.04 -6.23 -32.49
N SER A 162 -26.82 -6.52 -32.95
CA SER A 162 -26.53 -7.74 -33.71
C SER A 162 -26.74 -8.99 -32.85
N ARG A 163 -27.77 -9.78 -33.18
CA ARG A 163 -28.00 -11.12 -32.61
C ARG A 163 -26.79 -12.03 -32.80
N GLU A 164 -26.10 -11.87 -33.92
CA GLU A 164 -24.96 -12.70 -34.33
C GLU A 164 -23.74 -12.47 -33.42
N TYR A 165 -23.39 -11.21 -33.21
CA TYR A 165 -22.31 -10.81 -32.30
C TYR A 165 -22.74 -10.76 -30.81
N SER A 166 -23.97 -11.14 -30.50
CA SER A 166 -24.43 -11.33 -29.12
C SER A 166 -24.24 -12.75 -28.58
N ASP A 167 -23.90 -13.74 -29.41
CA ASP A 167 -23.56 -15.11 -28.97
C ASP A 167 -22.07 -15.43 -29.17
N LEU A 168 -21.22 -14.80 -28.38
CA LEU A 168 -19.81 -15.19 -28.29
C LEU A 168 -19.62 -16.37 -27.31
N PRO A 169 -18.53 -17.16 -27.42
CA PRO A 169 -18.14 -18.12 -26.39
C PRO A 169 -17.84 -17.48 -25.02
N ARG A 170 -17.36 -16.21 -25.02
CA ARG A 170 -17.09 -15.44 -23.81
C ARG A 170 -17.04 -13.93 -24.08
N LYS A 171 -16.84 -13.12 -23.03
CA LYS A 171 -16.57 -11.67 -23.15
C LYS A 171 -15.45 -11.37 -24.15
N PHE A 172 -15.60 -10.29 -24.90
CA PHE A 172 -14.58 -9.74 -25.80
C PHE A 172 -14.37 -8.25 -25.47
N ASN A 173 -13.13 -7.83 -25.29
CA ASN A 173 -12.74 -6.47 -24.93
C ASN A 173 -12.03 -5.80 -26.11
N ILE A 174 -12.43 -4.58 -26.49
CA ILE A 174 -11.79 -3.78 -27.55
C ILE A 174 -11.37 -2.41 -27.02
N CYS A 175 -10.25 -1.85 -27.49
CA CYS A 175 -9.93 -0.42 -27.40
C CYS A 175 -9.08 0.04 -28.60
N LEU A 176 -9.03 1.34 -28.81
CA LEU A 176 -8.19 1.99 -29.83
C LEU A 176 -7.32 3.06 -29.16
N ASN A 177 -6.12 3.31 -29.69
CA ASN A 177 -5.24 4.37 -29.21
C ASN A 177 -4.67 5.19 -30.37
N GLY A 178 -4.92 6.50 -30.37
CA GLY A 178 -4.48 7.42 -31.42
C GLY A 178 -3.10 8.04 -31.20
N THR A 179 -2.54 7.94 -30.00
CA THR A 179 -1.25 8.55 -29.62
C THR A 179 -0.07 7.61 -29.87
N ALA A 180 1.15 8.18 -29.95
CA ALA A 180 2.38 7.40 -30.04
C ALA A 180 2.79 6.74 -28.71
N GLY A 181 2.30 7.25 -27.58
CA GLY A 181 2.43 6.60 -26.26
C GLY A 181 1.35 5.53 -26.07
N HIS A 182 1.68 4.44 -25.39
CA HIS A 182 0.77 3.31 -25.20
C HIS A 182 0.73 2.85 -23.74
N SER A 183 -0.42 2.91 -23.08
CA SER A 183 -0.57 2.46 -21.69
C SER A 183 -0.73 0.94 -21.57
N VAL A 184 -0.35 0.39 -20.41
CA VAL A 184 -0.35 -1.06 -20.16
C VAL A 184 -1.73 -1.72 -20.28
N HIS A 185 -2.80 -0.93 -20.27
CA HIS A 185 -4.16 -1.42 -20.47
C HIS A 185 -4.33 -2.10 -21.83
N PHE A 186 -3.68 -1.61 -22.88
CA PHE A 186 -3.89 -2.10 -24.25
C PHE A 186 -3.40 -3.55 -24.45
N TRP A 187 -2.40 -4.00 -23.69
CA TRP A 187 -1.93 -5.40 -23.71
C TRP A 187 -2.86 -6.40 -23.00
N THR A 188 -4.00 -5.98 -22.42
CA THR A 188 -4.90 -6.90 -21.69
C THR A 188 -6.35 -6.93 -22.19
N GLN A 189 -6.55 -6.49 -23.44
CA GLN A 189 -7.81 -6.57 -24.19
C GLN A 189 -7.78 -7.72 -25.20
N ASP A 190 -8.96 -8.23 -25.58
CA ASP A 190 -9.05 -9.29 -26.61
C ASP A 190 -8.70 -8.74 -28.01
N LEU A 191 -8.80 -7.43 -28.22
CA LEU A 191 -8.32 -6.69 -29.39
C LEU A 191 -7.92 -5.26 -29.00
N SER A 192 -6.77 -4.78 -29.47
CA SER A 192 -6.36 -3.38 -29.38
C SER A 192 -5.71 -2.92 -30.69
N PHE A 193 -6.07 -1.72 -31.15
CA PHE A 193 -5.41 -1.04 -32.27
C PHE A 193 -4.54 0.11 -31.73
N LEU A 194 -3.26 0.12 -32.08
CA LEU A 194 -2.26 1.08 -31.60
C LEU A 194 -1.71 1.90 -32.77
N ALA A 195 -1.94 3.21 -32.76
CA ALA A 195 -1.52 4.09 -33.85
C ALA A 195 0.02 4.14 -33.98
N HIS A 196 0.50 3.98 -35.20
CA HIS A 196 1.90 3.86 -35.55
C HIS A 196 2.17 4.61 -36.86
N ARG A 197 3.23 5.42 -36.90
CA ARG A 197 3.55 6.27 -38.06
C ARG A 197 4.57 5.59 -38.96
N VAL A 198 4.21 5.35 -40.23
CA VAL A 198 5.10 4.79 -41.26
C VAL A 198 5.36 5.85 -42.32
N GLY A 199 6.52 6.51 -42.23
CA GLY A 199 6.83 7.66 -43.08
C GLY A 199 5.82 8.79 -42.88
N ARG A 200 4.94 9.01 -43.88
CA ARG A 200 3.85 10.01 -43.81
C ARG A 200 2.51 9.42 -43.35
N GLU A 201 2.33 8.12 -43.47
CA GLU A 201 1.06 7.43 -43.15
C GLU A 201 0.93 7.17 -41.64
N VAL A 202 -0.32 7.04 -41.17
CA VAL A 202 -0.65 6.59 -39.82
C VAL A 202 -1.52 5.34 -39.95
N LEU A 203 -1.00 4.24 -39.42
CA LEU A 203 -1.56 2.89 -39.51
C LEU A 203 -1.72 2.34 -38.08
N PHE A 204 -2.38 1.20 -37.91
CA PHE A 204 -2.50 0.55 -36.62
C PHE A 204 -1.69 -0.74 -36.55
N GLN A 205 -0.83 -0.86 -35.54
CA GLN A 205 -0.35 -2.15 -35.05
C GLN A 205 -1.48 -2.83 -34.25
N VAL A 206 -1.58 -4.15 -34.34
CA VAL A 206 -2.68 -4.91 -33.72
C VAL A 206 -2.18 -5.82 -32.61
N LEU A 207 -2.80 -5.70 -31.44
CA LEU A 207 -2.63 -6.60 -30.31
C LEU A 207 -3.88 -7.46 -30.14
N VAL A 208 -3.71 -8.78 -30.04
CA VAL A 208 -4.81 -9.76 -30.02
C VAL A 208 -4.77 -10.61 -28.74
N ALA A 209 -5.95 -10.92 -28.19
CA ALA A 209 -6.18 -11.92 -27.15
C ALA A 209 -5.53 -11.70 -25.76
N GLY A 210 -5.20 -10.46 -25.40
CA GLY A 210 -4.83 -10.09 -24.04
C GLY A 210 -5.95 -10.33 -23.02
N THR A 211 -5.61 -10.72 -21.79
CA THR A 211 -6.60 -11.06 -20.76
C THR A 211 -6.24 -10.64 -19.34
N GLN A 212 -7.19 -9.94 -18.69
CA GLN A 212 -7.34 -9.91 -17.24
C GLN A 212 -8.23 -11.09 -16.76
N GLY A 213 -7.82 -11.78 -15.70
CA GLY A 213 -8.55 -12.89 -15.07
C GLY A 213 -7.72 -13.66 -14.02
N GLN A 214 -8.20 -14.85 -13.62
CA GLN A 214 -7.54 -15.75 -12.64
C GLN A 214 -6.15 -16.20 -13.09
N ASN A 215 -6.00 -16.43 -14.39
CA ASN A 215 -4.76 -16.70 -15.10
C ASN A 215 -4.74 -15.65 -16.23
N PRO A 216 -4.02 -14.53 -16.04
CA PRO A 216 -3.94 -13.45 -17.03
C PRO A 216 -2.98 -13.79 -18.17
N HIS A 217 -3.05 -13.03 -19.26
CA HIS A 217 -2.12 -13.11 -20.39
C HIS A 217 -1.96 -11.73 -21.02
N LEU A 218 -0.78 -11.43 -21.56
CA LEU A 218 -0.58 -10.24 -22.39
C LEU A 218 -0.98 -10.54 -23.84
N ALA A 219 -1.40 -9.54 -24.58
CA ALA A 219 -1.80 -9.71 -25.98
C ALA A 219 -0.59 -10.08 -26.86
N TRP A 220 -0.81 -10.95 -27.84
CA TRP A 220 0.15 -11.20 -28.92
C TRP A 220 0.13 -10.04 -29.91
N HIS A 221 1.29 -9.69 -30.47
CA HIS A 221 1.37 -8.83 -31.65
C HIS A 221 1.00 -9.64 -32.88
N LEU A 222 0.05 -9.15 -33.67
CA LEU A 222 -0.25 -9.66 -35.01
C LEU A 222 0.64 -8.86 -35.98
N PRO A 223 1.51 -9.49 -36.80
CA PRO A 223 2.60 -8.82 -37.54
C PRO A 223 2.12 -8.13 -38.84
N VAL A 224 1.05 -7.36 -38.70
CA VAL A 224 0.33 -6.68 -39.79
C VAL A 224 0.14 -5.21 -39.44
N LEU A 225 0.08 -4.36 -40.45
CA LEU A 225 -0.41 -2.99 -40.30
C LEU A 225 -1.80 -2.87 -40.91
N VAL A 226 -2.72 -2.31 -40.13
CA VAL A 226 -4.13 -2.12 -40.48
C VAL A 226 -4.35 -0.64 -40.81
N HIS A 227 -4.86 -0.36 -42.00
CA HIS A 227 -5.21 1.00 -42.41
C HIS A 227 -6.51 1.44 -41.67
N PRO A 228 -6.72 2.73 -41.33
CA PRO A 228 -7.83 3.14 -40.45
C PRO A 228 -9.24 2.72 -40.86
N ASP A 229 -9.53 2.65 -42.16
CA ASP A 229 -10.79 2.16 -42.73
C ASP A 229 -10.99 0.63 -42.58
N GLN A 230 -9.90 -0.14 -42.51
CA GLN A 230 -9.91 -1.60 -42.34
C GLN A 230 -10.25 -2.03 -40.91
N VAL A 231 -10.19 -1.13 -39.92
CA VAL A 231 -10.35 -1.44 -38.48
C VAL A 231 -11.66 -2.18 -38.16
N VAL A 232 -12.77 -1.82 -38.82
CA VAL A 232 -14.07 -2.49 -38.65
C VAL A 232 -14.04 -3.91 -39.23
N ALA A 233 -13.47 -4.08 -40.42
CA ALA A 233 -13.39 -5.38 -41.11
C ALA A 233 -12.47 -6.37 -40.36
N VAL A 234 -11.32 -5.90 -39.85
CA VAL A 234 -10.41 -6.70 -39.00
C VAL A 234 -11.10 -7.10 -37.70
N THR A 235 -11.90 -6.20 -37.11
CA THR A 235 -12.70 -6.53 -35.92
C THR A 235 -13.72 -7.62 -36.21
N ALA A 236 -14.47 -7.51 -37.32
CA ALA A 236 -15.43 -8.54 -37.74
C ALA A 236 -14.76 -9.90 -37.93
N ALA A 237 -13.66 -9.96 -38.71
CA ALA A 237 -12.92 -11.19 -38.97
C ALA A 237 -12.44 -11.89 -37.67
N LEU A 238 -11.98 -11.13 -36.67
CA LEU A 238 -11.57 -11.67 -35.36
C LEU A 238 -12.75 -12.11 -34.48
N LEU A 239 -13.89 -11.42 -34.55
CA LEU A 239 -15.12 -11.86 -33.87
C LEU A 239 -15.64 -13.16 -34.49
N ASP A 240 -15.59 -13.31 -35.81
CA ASP A 240 -16.01 -14.52 -36.52
C ASP A 240 -15.08 -15.69 -36.27
N LEU A 241 -13.76 -15.47 -36.23
CA LEU A 241 -12.78 -16.47 -35.77
C LEU A 241 -13.15 -17.01 -34.38
N PHE A 242 -13.47 -16.09 -33.48
CA PHE A 242 -13.82 -16.43 -32.10
C PHE A 242 -15.15 -17.18 -32.00
N ARG A 243 -16.17 -16.75 -32.75
CA ARG A 243 -17.48 -17.42 -32.83
C ARG A 243 -17.39 -18.83 -33.40
N ALA A 244 -16.63 -19.00 -34.48
CA ALA A 244 -16.52 -20.25 -35.23
C ALA A 244 -15.61 -21.29 -34.55
N ARG A 245 -14.49 -20.86 -33.93
CA ARG A 245 -13.46 -21.78 -33.41
C ARG A 245 -13.24 -21.72 -31.88
N GLY A 246 -13.80 -20.74 -31.17
CA GLY A 246 -13.62 -20.56 -29.73
C GLY A 246 -14.33 -21.62 -28.88
N SER A 247 -13.67 -22.14 -27.83
CA SER A 247 -14.24 -23.20 -26.99
C SER A 247 -15.43 -22.71 -26.16
N ARG A 248 -16.53 -23.46 -26.24
CA ARG A 248 -17.77 -23.23 -25.47
C ARG A 248 -17.95 -24.18 -24.28
N GLU A 249 -17.13 -25.24 -24.18
CA GLU A 249 -17.27 -26.33 -23.20
C GLU A 249 -17.02 -25.90 -21.74
N LYS A 250 -15.97 -25.12 -21.50
CA LYS A 250 -15.44 -24.82 -20.17
C LYS A 250 -15.35 -23.32 -20.02
N ARG A 251 -16.26 -22.73 -19.25
CA ARG A 251 -16.45 -21.27 -19.11
C ARG A 251 -15.23 -20.48 -18.62
N HIS A 252 -14.22 -21.16 -18.04
CA HIS A 252 -12.93 -20.59 -17.64
C HIS A 252 -11.83 -20.71 -18.73
N GLN A 253 -12.00 -21.60 -19.72
CA GLN A 253 -11.13 -21.82 -20.88
C GLN A 253 -11.75 -21.28 -22.20
N ALA A 254 -12.73 -20.39 -22.11
CA ALA A 254 -13.55 -19.92 -23.24
C ALA A 254 -13.18 -18.52 -23.80
N ARG A 255 -12.14 -17.85 -23.28
CA ARG A 255 -11.66 -16.55 -23.78
C ARG A 255 -10.85 -16.70 -25.07
N LEU A 256 -10.75 -15.63 -25.86
CA LEU A 256 -10.01 -15.61 -27.13
C LEU A 256 -8.59 -16.17 -27.01
N ARG A 257 -7.87 -15.89 -25.90
CA ARG A 257 -6.52 -16.44 -25.71
C ARG A 257 -6.45 -17.96 -25.83
N TYR A 258 -7.44 -18.69 -25.35
CA TYR A 258 -7.44 -20.17 -25.39
C TYR A 258 -7.69 -20.70 -26.80
N LEU A 259 -8.16 -19.85 -27.72
CA LEU A 259 -8.15 -20.13 -29.15
C LEU A 259 -6.75 -19.87 -29.72
N VAL A 260 -6.15 -18.70 -29.45
CA VAL A 260 -4.82 -18.31 -29.96
C VAL A 260 -3.69 -19.23 -29.43
N GLU A 261 -3.68 -19.55 -28.13
CA GLU A 261 -2.81 -20.54 -27.47
C GLU A 261 -2.86 -21.92 -28.15
N ARG A 262 -3.97 -22.24 -28.85
CA ARG A 262 -4.20 -23.54 -29.49
C ARG A 262 -3.95 -23.54 -31.00
N ILE A 263 -4.06 -22.39 -31.69
CA ILE A 263 -3.91 -22.30 -33.16
C ILE A 263 -2.65 -21.55 -33.61
N GLY A 264 -1.95 -20.87 -32.71
CA GLY A 264 -0.85 -19.96 -33.05
C GLY A 264 -1.34 -18.58 -33.48
N ILE A 265 -0.44 -17.58 -33.51
CA ILE A 265 -0.78 -16.24 -34.01
C ILE A 265 -0.85 -16.21 -35.54
N ASP A 266 -0.02 -17.00 -36.22
CA ASP A 266 0.05 -17.13 -37.67
C ASP A 266 -1.28 -17.62 -38.28
N ALA A 267 -2.00 -18.51 -37.58
CA ALA A 267 -3.34 -18.96 -38.00
C ALA A 267 -4.45 -17.93 -37.73
N VAL A 268 -4.20 -16.94 -36.86
CA VAL A 268 -5.06 -15.75 -36.72
C VAL A 268 -4.78 -14.79 -37.88
N GLU A 269 -3.51 -14.57 -38.22
CA GLU A 269 -3.09 -13.73 -39.34
C GLU A 269 -3.68 -14.25 -40.66
N ALA A 270 -3.48 -15.53 -40.98
CA ALA A 270 -4.04 -16.17 -42.17
C ALA A 270 -5.57 -16.02 -42.24
N TRP A 271 -6.29 -16.25 -41.14
CA TRP A 271 -7.74 -16.07 -41.09
C TRP A 271 -8.19 -14.62 -41.34
N VAL A 272 -7.45 -13.62 -40.85
CA VAL A 272 -7.78 -12.22 -41.13
C VAL A 272 -7.40 -11.84 -42.56
N GLY A 273 -6.25 -12.29 -43.07
CA GLY A 273 -5.78 -12.06 -44.44
C GLY A 273 -6.68 -12.69 -45.52
N GLU A 274 -7.32 -13.82 -45.23
CA GLU A 274 -8.39 -14.42 -46.06
C GLU A 274 -9.61 -13.49 -46.25
N ARG A 275 -9.82 -12.51 -45.36
CA ARG A 275 -11.07 -11.72 -45.24
C ARG A 275 -10.85 -10.21 -45.41
N VAL A 276 -9.65 -9.73 -45.15
CA VAL A 276 -9.25 -8.33 -45.26
C VAL A 276 -7.91 -8.30 -45.99
N PRO A 277 -7.74 -7.52 -47.08
CA PRO A 277 -6.46 -7.39 -47.77
C PRO A 277 -5.49 -6.57 -46.92
N LEU A 278 -4.86 -7.25 -45.95
CA LEU A 278 -3.81 -6.69 -45.12
C LEU A 278 -2.48 -6.70 -45.85
N ARG A 279 -1.60 -5.78 -45.47
CA ARG A 279 -0.20 -5.75 -45.90
C ARG A 279 0.65 -6.48 -44.85
N PRO A 280 1.20 -7.68 -45.14
CA PRO A 280 2.11 -8.36 -44.24
C PRO A 280 3.37 -7.52 -44.04
N TRP A 281 3.94 -7.53 -42.84
CA TRP A 281 5.11 -6.71 -42.53
C TRP A 281 6.07 -7.49 -41.61
N PRO A 282 6.86 -8.44 -42.14
CA PRO A 282 7.62 -9.40 -41.33
C PRO A 282 8.58 -8.75 -40.31
N ASP A 283 9.24 -7.66 -40.69
CA ASP A 283 10.20 -6.94 -39.84
C ASP A 283 9.53 -5.87 -38.96
N LEU A 284 8.20 -5.88 -38.79
CA LEU A 284 7.47 -4.92 -37.98
C LEU A 284 7.80 -5.12 -36.48
N PRO A 285 8.52 -4.19 -35.82
CA PRO A 285 8.85 -4.35 -34.41
C PRO A 285 7.57 -4.36 -33.57
N ALA A 286 7.49 -5.25 -32.58
CA ALA A 286 6.36 -5.29 -31.66
C ALA A 286 6.16 -3.92 -30.99
N PRO A 287 4.91 -3.46 -30.80
CA PRO A 287 4.62 -2.19 -30.15
C PRO A 287 5.23 -2.17 -28.75
N LYS A 288 5.77 -1.02 -28.36
CA LYS A 288 6.34 -0.79 -27.02
C LYS A 288 5.41 0.08 -26.19
N PRO A 289 5.33 -0.12 -24.85
CA PRO A 289 4.61 0.80 -24.00
C PRO A 289 5.29 2.17 -23.95
N ALA A 290 4.52 3.19 -23.56
CA ALA A 290 5.13 4.43 -23.09
C ALA A 290 5.98 4.16 -21.82
N ALA A 291 7.07 4.90 -21.64
CA ALA A 291 7.98 4.74 -20.51
C ALA A 291 7.34 5.07 -19.14
N ARG A 292 6.14 5.65 -19.14
CA ARG A 292 5.27 5.94 -18.00
C ARG A 292 3.81 5.71 -18.43
N ASN A 293 2.90 5.55 -17.48
CA ASN A 293 1.46 5.59 -17.76
C ASN A 293 1.01 7.05 -17.97
N ASP A 294 -0.14 7.23 -18.63
CA ASP A 294 -0.73 8.54 -18.90
C ASP A 294 -1.15 9.21 -17.57
N ASP A 295 -0.76 10.46 -17.31
CA ASP A 295 -1.44 11.26 -16.27
C ASP A 295 -2.70 11.87 -16.92
N LEU A 296 -3.85 11.65 -16.28
CA LEU A 296 -5.17 12.00 -16.79
C LEU A 296 -5.88 13.01 -15.87
N VAL A 297 -5.16 13.63 -14.93
CA VAL A 297 -5.68 14.60 -13.96
C VAL A 297 -4.85 15.89 -13.99
N GLY A 298 -5.49 17.04 -14.19
CA GLY A 298 -4.82 18.33 -14.34
C GLY A 298 -5.32 19.12 -15.54
N TRP A 299 -4.51 20.07 -16.01
CA TRP A 299 -4.75 20.83 -17.23
C TRP A 299 -3.95 20.27 -18.40
N PHE A 300 -4.64 19.96 -19.49
CA PHE A 300 -4.04 19.50 -20.74
C PHE A 300 -4.39 20.51 -21.86
N PRO A 301 -3.41 21.06 -22.59
CA PRO A 301 -3.70 21.91 -23.75
C PRO A 301 -4.29 21.07 -24.88
N GLN A 302 -5.17 21.67 -25.68
CA GLN A 302 -5.70 21.03 -26.88
C GLN A 302 -4.93 21.42 -28.16
N ALA A 303 -5.16 20.68 -29.25
CA ALA A 303 -4.69 21.04 -30.59
C ALA A 303 -5.32 22.37 -31.08
N GLN A 304 -6.54 22.66 -30.63
CA GLN A 304 -7.25 23.91 -30.82
C GLN A 304 -6.61 25.02 -29.96
N PRO A 305 -6.19 26.16 -30.55
CA PRO A 305 -5.62 27.27 -29.80
C PRO A 305 -6.53 27.78 -28.67
N ASP A 306 -5.92 28.03 -27.51
CA ASP A 306 -6.56 28.46 -26.25
C ASP A 306 -7.64 27.52 -25.65
N LEU A 307 -7.89 26.34 -26.21
CA LEU A 307 -8.76 25.34 -25.56
C LEU A 307 -7.97 24.38 -24.67
N TRP A 308 -8.60 23.98 -23.56
CA TRP A 308 -8.01 23.13 -22.53
C TRP A 308 -8.97 22.05 -22.05
N THR A 309 -8.40 20.92 -21.65
CA THR A 309 -9.10 19.83 -20.97
C THR A 309 -8.74 19.82 -19.48
N MET A 310 -9.76 19.81 -18.63
CA MET A 310 -9.65 19.67 -17.18
C MET A 310 -9.88 18.21 -16.77
N GLY A 311 -8.79 17.46 -16.61
CA GLY A 311 -8.82 16.11 -16.04
C GLY A 311 -9.05 16.16 -14.52
N LEU A 312 -10.05 15.43 -14.02
CA LEU A 312 -10.47 15.44 -12.62
C LEU A 312 -10.26 14.08 -11.97
N CYS A 313 -9.63 14.08 -10.80
CA CYS A 313 -9.54 12.91 -9.95
C CYS A 313 -10.91 12.62 -9.35
N VAL A 314 -11.48 11.47 -9.70
CA VAL A 314 -12.65 10.89 -9.05
C VAL A 314 -12.15 9.77 -8.15
N PRO A 315 -12.09 9.94 -6.81
CA PRO A 315 -11.47 8.96 -5.93
C PRO A 315 -12.04 7.56 -6.10
N LEU A 316 -11.19 6.61 -6.52
CA LEU A 316 -11.56 5.23 -6.81
C LEU A 316 -12.70 5.08 -7.84
N GLY A 317 -12.94 6.11 -8.66
CA GLY A 317 -14.05 6.17 -9.61
C GLY A 317 -15.43 6.07 -8.98
N ARG A 318 -15.71 6.75 -7.87
CA ARG A 318 -17.07 6.89 -7.33
C ARG A 318 -17.51 8.35 -7.24
N LEU A 319 -18.73 8.59 -7.68
CA LEU A 319 -19.44 9.88 -7.63
C LEU A 319 -20.75 9.71 -6.88
N SER A 320 -21.19 10.78 -6.21
CA SER A 320 -22.61 10.99 -5.95
C SER A 320 -23.32 11.48 -7.22
N TRP A 321 -24.64 11.31 -7.30
CA TRP A 321 -25.45 11.86 -8.40
C TRP A 321 -25.21 13.38 -8.60
N ARG A 322 -25.18 14.15 -7.50
CA ARG A 322 -24.91 15.60 -7.51
C ARG A 322 -23.58 15.97 -8.14
N GLN A 323 -22.55 15.13 -8.00
CA GLN A 323 -21.24 15.39 -8.61
C GLN A 323 -21.25 15.12 -10.11
N LEU A 324 -22.03 14.16 -10.61
CA LEU A 324 -22.18 13.94 -12.05
C LEU A 324 -23.09 14.99 -12.69
N GLU A 325 -24.15 15.41 -12.00
CA GLU A 325 -25.00 16.54 -12.41
C GLU A 325 -24.20 17.85 -12.44
N ALA A 326 -23.39 18.12 -11.41
CA ALA A 326 -22.51 19.29 -11.40
C ALA A 326 -21.53 19.25 -12.58
N LEU A 327 -20.92 18.11 -12.89
CA LEU A 327 -20.05 17.99 -14.08
C LEU A 327 -20.77 18.30 -15.39
N ALA A 328 -22.06 17.96 -15.53
CA ALA A 328 -22.86 18.38 -16.68
C ALA A 328 -23.00 19.91 -16.76
N VAL A 329 -23.27 20.56 -15.63
CA VAL A 329 -23.36 22.04 -15.52
C VAL A 329 -22.00 22.69 -15.78
N LEU A 330 -20.89 22.11 -15.32
CA LEU A 330 -19.54 22.65 -15.57
C LEU A 330 -19.14 22.53 -17.04
N ALA A 331 -19.50 21.45 -17.71
CA ALA A 331 -19.29 21.30 -19.15
C ALA A 331 -20.09 22.33 -19.96
N GLU A 332 -21.33 22.60 -19.58
CA GLU A 332 -22.17 23.64 -20.22
C GLU A 332 -21.76 25.07 -19.88
N ARG A 333 -21.21 25.31 -18.68
CA ARG A 333 -20.81 26.65 -18.21
C ARG A 333 -19.45 27.09 -18.73
N TRP A 334 -18.50 26.16 -18.83
CA TRP A 334 -17.09 26.47 -19.07
C TRP A 334 -16.49 25.85 -20.34
N GLY A 335 -17.19 24.92 -21.00
CA GLY A 335 -16.74 24.26 -22.23
C GLY A 335 -17.87 24.14 -23.26
N ASP A 336 -17.84 23.09 -24.09
CA ASP A 336 -18.82 22.84 -25.17
C ASP A 336 -20.01 21.95 -24.76
N GLY A 337 -20.12 21.59 -23.47
CA GLY A 337 -21.08 20.60 -22.97
C GLY A 337 -20.62 19.15 -23.06
N GLN A 338 -19.38 18.85 -23.45
CA GLN A 338 -18.85 17.47 -23.46
C GLN A 338 -18.03 17.12 -22.22
N LEU A 339 -18.04 15.82 -21.93
CA LEU A 339 -17.25 15.15 -20.90
C LEU A 339 -16.47 13.99 -21.51
N ARG A 340 -15.41 13.56 -20.80
CA ARG A 340 -14.65 12.35 -21.10
C ARG A 340 -14.52 11.46 -19.87
N THR A 341 -14.86 10.18 -19.98
CA THR A 341 -14.56 9.15 -18.96
C THR A 341 -13.18 8.54 -19.20
N THR A 342 -12.44 8.24 -18.13
CA THR A 342 -11.11 7.61 -18.26
C THR A 342 -11.12 6.13 -17.91
N HIS A 343 -10.14 5.39 -18.46
CA HIS A 343 -9.94 3.98 -18.15
C HIS A 343 -9.24 3.74 -16.79
N GLU A 344 -8.70 4.79 -16.17
CA GLU A 344 -8.25 4.81 -14.76
C GLU A 344 -9.35 5.31 -13.79
N GLN A 345 -10.62 5.31 -14.23
CA GLN A 345 -11.81 5.65 -13.45
C GLN A 345 -12.03 7.15 -13.14
N GLY A 346 -11.35 8.06 -13.82
CA GLY A 346 -11.57 9.51 -13.73
C GLY A 346 -12.65 10.05 -14.69
N LEU A 347 -12.89 11.35 -14.61
CA LEU A 347 -13.69 12.13 -15.57
C LEU A 347 -12.90 13.39 -15.98
N ALA A 348 -13.24 13.99 -17.11
CA ALA A 348 -12.71 15.29 -17.53
C ALA A 348 -13.80 16.15 -18.17
N VAL A 349 -13.69 17.46 -18.00
CA VAL A 349 -14.42 18.48 -18.77
C VAL A 349 -13.48 18.96 -19.89
N ILE A 350 -14.01 19.19 -21.09
CA ILE A 350 -13.19 19.56 -22.26
C ILE A 350 -13.59 20.92 -22.82
N ASP A 351 -12.79 21.38 -23.78
CA ASP A 351 -13.04 22.55 -24.65
C ASP A 351 -13.20 23.85 -23.86
N ILE A 352 -12.49 23.95 -22.72
CA ILE A 352 -12.49 25.10 -21.82
C ILE A 352 -11.53 26.18 -22.34
N PRO A 353 -11.99 27.42 -22.64
CA PRO A 353 -11.13 28.52 -23.02
C PRO A 353 -10.14 28.90 -21.89
N GLY A 354 -8.91 29.28 -22.25
CA GLY A 354 -7.80 29.48 -21.32
C GLY A 354 -8.10 30.49 -20.21
N GLY A 355 -8.84 31.56 -20.55
CA GLY A 355 -9.28 32.59 -19.60
C GLY A 355 -10.26 32.12 -18.51
N PHE A 356 -10.89 30.95 -18.64
CA PHE A 356 -11.86 30.44 -17.66
C PHE A 356 -11.33 29.31 -16.76
N ARG A 357 -10.09 28.88 -16.95
CA ARG A 357 -9.48 27.73 -16.26
C ARG A 357 -9.60 27.81 -14.73
N ASP A 358 -9.18 28.92 -14.13
CA ASP A 358 -9.20 29.06 -12.67
C ASP A 358 -10.63 29.09 -12.10
N ALA A 359 -11.60 29.62 -12.86
CA ALA A 359 -13.01 29.62 -12.48
C ALA A 359 -13.62 28.20 -12.57
N ALA A 360 -13.34 27.47 -13.65
CA ALA A 360 -13.76 26.08 -13.83
C ALA A 360 -13.17 25.15 -12.76
N ALA A 361 -11.89 25.34 -12.40
CA ALA A 361 -11.24 24.61 -11.31
C ALA A 361 -11.85 24.95 -9.93
N THR A 362 -12.22 26.22 -9.70
CA THR A 362 -12.85 26.68 -8.46
C THR A 362 -14.25 26.07 -8.28
N ASP A 363 -15.09 26.10 -9.31
CA ASP A 363 -16.41 25.48 -9.25
C ASP A 363 -16.32 23.95 -9.09
N ALA A 364 -15.38 23.28 -9.76
CA ALA A 364 -15.15 21.84 -9.60
C ALA A 364 -14.77 21.49 -8.16
N ALA A 365 -13.88 22.28 -7.54
CA ALA A 365 -13.50 22.12 -6.15
C ALA A 365 -14.69 22.33 -5.19
N ALA A 366 -15.59 23.27 -5.50
CA ALA A 366 -16.80 23.53 -4.69
C ALA A 366 -17.76 22.32 -4.63
N VAL A 367 -17.73 21.41 -5.61
CA VAL A 367 -18.48 20.13 -5.60
C VAL A 367 -17.63 18.92 -5.19
N GLY A 368 -16.44 19.17 -4.62
CA GLY A 368 -15.55 18.14 -4.09
C GLY A 368 -14.85 17.29 -5.16
N LEU A 369 -14.67 17.83 -6.37
CA LEU A 369 -13.90 17.21 -7.46
C LEU A 369 -12.65 18.05 -7.72
N SER A 370 -11.49 17.41 -7.91
CA SER A 370 -10.23 18.14 -7.96
C SER A 370 -9.32 17.68 -9.10
N MET A 371 -8.83 18.66 -9.86
CA MET A 371 -7.66 18.53 -10.74
C MET A 371 -6.33 18.52 -9.94
N HIS A 372 -6.39 18.85 -8.64
CA HIS A 372 -5.27 18.82 -7.69
C HIS A 372 -5.50 17.70 -6.65
N ALA A 373 -5.37 16.45 -7.08
CA ALA A 373 -5.31 15.29 -6.19
C ALA A 373 -3.86 14.90 -5.86
N ASP A 374 -3.65 14.35 -4.66
CA ASP A 374 -2.36 13.85 -4.19
C ASP A 374 -1.94 12.54 -4.89
N THR A 375 -0.67 12.12 -4.69
CA THR A 375 -0.12 10.93 -5.36
C THR A 375 -0.74 9.60 -4.91
N LEU A 376 -1.45 9.54 -3.77
CA LEU A 376 -2.18 8.34 -3.34
C LEU A 376 -3.54 8.28 -4.03
N ALA A 377 -4.27 9.41 -4.06
CA ALA A 377 -5.58 9.52 -4.69
C ALA A 377 -5.54 9.34 -6.22
N ARG A 378 -4.50 9.88 -6.90
CA ARG A 378 -4.31 9.67 -8.35
C ARG A 378 -3.98 8.21 -8.70
N ASN A 379 -3.02 7.61 -7.99
CA ASN A 379 -2.44 6.32 -8.37
C ASN A 379 -3.18 5.09 -7.79
N THR A 380 -4.45 5.22 -7.39
CA THR A 380 -5.24 4.13 -6.79
C THR A 380 -6.52 3.78 -7.55
N VAL A 381 -6.60 2.52 -7.98
CA VAL A 381 -7.71 1.96 -8.78
C VAL A 381 -8.38 0.84 -7.98
N ALA A 382 -9.71 0.85 -7.85
CA ALA A 382 -10.43 -0.12 -7.02
C ALA A 382 -11.74 -0.59 -7.66
N CYS A 383 -11.95 -1.91 -7.64
CA CYS A 383 -13.19 -2.51 -8.16
C CYS A 383 -14.38 -2.33 -7.19
N THR A 384 -15.56 -2.80 -7.57
CA THR A 384 -16.80 -2.68 -6.77
C THR A 384 -16.78 -3.41 -5.41
N GLY A 385 -15.88 -4.37 -5.19
CA GLY A 385 -15.72 -5.09 -3.91
C GLY A 385 -16.94 -5.89 -3.45
N THR A 386 -16.89 -6.42 -2.22
CA THR A 386 -18.03 -7.09 -1.56
C THR A 386 -19.23 -6.18 -1.29
N GLN A 387 -19.10 -4.86 -1.42
CA GLN A 387 -20.23 -3.92 -1.26
C GLN A 387 -21.42 -4.29 -2.17
N PHE A 388 -21.16 -4.53 -3.47
CA PHE A 388 -22.20 -4.93 -4.42
C PHE A 388 -21.84 -6.16 -5.28
N CYS A 389 -20.57 -6.59 -5.35
CA CYS A 389 -20.18 -7.63 -6.30
C CYS A 389 -20.42 -9.05 -5.75
N ASN A 390 -21.32 -9.80 -6.42
CA ASN A 390 -21.68 -11.18 -6.08
C ASN A 390 -20.47 -12.13 -5.97
N ILE A 391 -19.42 -11.90 -6.76
CA ILE A 391 -18.21 -12.76 -6.83
C ILE A 391 -16.99 -12.17 -6.11
N ALA A 392 -17.11 -11.01 -5.46
CA ALA A 392 -16.04 -10.51 -4.62
C ALA A 392 -16.00 -11.30 -3.30
N VAL A 393 -14.79 -11.57 -2.81
CA VAL A 393 -14.52 -12.19 -1.50
C VAL A 393 -13.99 -11.17 -0.50
N THR A 394 -13.54 -10.00 -0.94
CA THR A 394 -13.00 -8.89 -0.12
C THR A 394 -13.63 -7.56 -0.52
N GLU A 395 -13.86 -6.65 0.43
CA GLU A 395 -14.22 -5.25 0.18
C GLU A 395 -13.04 -4.50 -0.46
N THR A 396 -13.28 -3.50 -1.32
CA THR A 396 -12.19 -2.78 -2.01
C THR A 396 -12.30 -1.27 -2.10
N LYS A 397 -13.47 -0.64 -2.20
CA LYS A 397 -13.51 0.84 -2.29
C LYS A 397 -13.33 1.49 -0.93
N GLY A 398 -14.02 1.00 0.10
CA GLY A 398 -13.79 1.47 1.48
C GLY A 398 -12.42 1.03 2.02
N ALA A 399 -11.96 -0.18 1.67
CA ALA A 399 -10.65 -0.69 2.05
C ALA A 399 -9.50 0.12 1.43
N MET A 400 -9.57 0.45 0.14
CA MET A 400 -8.57 1.30 -0.51
C MET A 400 -8.60 2.73 0.04
N LEU A 401 -9.78 3.30 0.32
CA LEU A 401 -9.87 4.64 0.92
C LEU A 401 -9.16 4.71 2.28
N ARG A 402 -9.48 3.78 3.20
CA ARG A 402 -8.81 3.70 4.51
C ARG A 402 -7.30 3.46 4.39
N LEU A 403 -6.87 2.66 3.41
CA LEU A 403 -5.46 2.45 3.11
C LEU A 403 -4.78 3.76 2.65
N VAL A 404 -5.35 4.46 1.68
CA VAL A 404 -4.88 5.77 1.20
C VAL A 404 -4.76 6.77 2.36
N ASP A 405 -5.78 6.87 3.21
CA ASP A 405 -5.76 7.80 4.35
C ASP A 405 -4.68 7.42 5.38
N THR A 406 -4.48 6.12 5.64
CA THR A 406 -3.42 5.62 6.54
C THR A 406 -2.01 5.87 5.97
N LEU A 407 -1.83 5.71 4.65
CA LEU A 407 -0.56 6.00 3.98
C LEU A 407 -0.28 7.52 3.92
N ARG A 408 -1.32 8.35 3.76
CA ARG A 408 -1.20 9.82 3.85
C ARG A 408 -0.78 10.26 5.25
N GLN A 409 -1.36 9.66 6.31
CA GLN A 409 -0.96 9.90 7.70
C GLN A 409 0.49 9.48 7.99
N ARG A 410 0.98 8.44 7.32
CA ARG A 410 2.39 7.98 7.33
C ARG A 410 3.33 8.84 6.47
N THR A 411 2.82 9.84 5.77
CA THR A 411 3.55 10.66 4.79
C THR A 411 4.17 9.87 3.61
N LEU A 412 3.67 8.67 3.32
CA LEU A 412 4.19 7.84 2.22
C LEU A 412 3.77 8.41 0.85
N ALA A 413 4.76 8.78 0.03
CA ALA A 413 4.55 9.32 -1.31
C ALA A 413 4.76 8.23 -2.39
N LEU A 414 3.82 8.10 -3.32
CA LEU A 414 3.89 7.06 -4.36
C LEU A 414 4.65 7.47 -5.62
N HIS A 415 4.80 8.78 -5.91
CA HIS A 415 5.53 9.32 -7.07
C HIS A 415 5.30 8.58 -8.43
N GLY A 416 4.11 8.02 -8.66
CA GLY A 416 3.75 7.28 -9.88
C GLY A 416 3.65 5.76 -9.74
N ILE A 417 4.00 5.18 -8.58
CA ILE A 417 3.72 3.79 -8.22
C ILE A 417 2.20 3.61 -8.12
N ARG A 418 1.59 2.74 -8.93
CA ARG A 418 0.13 2.50 -8.89
C ARG A 418 -0.26 1.29 -8.05
N ILE A 419 -1.32 1.44 -7.26
CA ILE A 419 -1.88 0.39 -6.41
C ILE A 419 -3.27 0.03 -6.90
N HIS A 420 -3.48 -1.22 -7.32
CA HIS A 420 -4.73 -1.67 -7.95
C HIS A 420 -5.40 -2.79 -7.12
N MET A 421 -6.60 -2.52 -6.61
CA MET A 421 -7.29 -3.39 -5.65
C MET A 421 -8.53 -4.09 -6.24
N SER A 422 -8.42 -5.41 -6.43
CA SER A 422 -9.49 -6.28 -6.95
C SER A 422 -10.02 -7.22 -5.86
N GLY A 423 -11.31 -7.16 -5.54
CA GLY A 423 -11.92 -7.94 -4.45
C GLY A 423 -12.06 -9.44 -4.72
N CYS A 424 -11.58 -9.94 -5.85
CA CYS A 424 -11.40 -11.36 -6.15
C CYS A 424 -10.45 -11.55 -7.36
N PRO A 425 -10.03 -12.80 -7.67
CA PRO A 425 -9.17 -13.13 -8.80
C PRO A 425 -9.70 -12.81 -10.22
N SER A 426 -10.86 -12.16 -10.39
CA SER A 426 -11.34 -11.74 -11.72
C SER A 426 -10.58 -10.54 -12.32
N SER A 427 -9.70 -9.90 -11.54
CA SER A 427 -8.87 -8.76 -11.95
C SER A 427 -9.65 -7.60 -12.59
N CYS A 428 -10.81 -7.27 -12.03
CA CYS A 428 -11.64 -6.17 -12.52
C CYS A 428 -10.98 -4.80 -12.34
N ALA A 429 -10.08 -4.63 -11.36
CA ALA A 429 -9.23 -3.45 -11.21
C ALA A 429 -7.82 -3.66 -11.79
N GLN A 430 -7.58 -4.75 -12.54
CA GLN A 430 -6.34 -4.94 -13.30
C GLN A 430 -5.08 -5.05 -12.42
N HIS A 431 -5.18 -5.75 -11.28
CA HIS A 431 -4.11 -5.83 -10.28
C HIS A 431 -2.82 -6.48 -10.78
N PHE A 432 -2.88 -7.35 -11.80
CA PHE A 432 -1.67 -7.93 -12.38
C PHE A 432 -0.86 -6.94 -13.24
N THR A 433 -1.41 -5.81 -13.67
CA THR A 433 -0.74 -4.83 -14.53
C THR A 433 -0.45 -3.50 -13.81
N ALA A 434 -0.42 -3.55 -12.47
CA ALA A 434 -0.05 -2.44 -11.62
C ALA A 434 1.29 -2.72 -10.93
N ASP A 435 1.95 -1.66 -10.48
CA ASP A 435 3.18 -1.71 -9.71
C ASP A 435 2.98 -2.52 -8.42
N ILE A 436 1.88 -2.25 -7.71
CA ILE A 436 1.39 -3.00 -6.55
C ILE A 436 -0.03 -3.53 -6.83
N GLY A 437 -0.14 -4.84 -7.00
CA GLY A 437 -1.40 -5.55 -7.24
C GLY A 437 -1.98 -6.18 -5.98
N LEU A 438 -3.22 -5.84 -5.62
CA LEU A 438 -3.91 -6.42 -4.46
C LEU A 438 -5.09 -7.30 -4.91
N LYS A 439 -4.99 -8.61 -4.68
CA LYS A 439 -6.00 -9.61 -5.06
C LYS A 439 -6.72 -10.16 -3.84
N GLY A 440 -8.00 -9.83 -3.69
CA GLY A 440 -8.82 -10.18 -2.54
C GLY A 440 -8.93 -11.69 -2.29
N VAL A 441 -8.67 -12.10 -1.06
CA VAL A 441 -8.77 -13.47 -0.53
C VAL A 441 -9.39 -13.49 0.88
N ARG A 442 -9.70 -14.69 1.36
CA ARG A 442 -10.14 -14.95 2.74
C ARG A 442 -8.95 -15.49 3.53
N VAL A 443 -8.54 -14.79 4.59
CA VAL A 443 -7.38 -15.15 5.41
C VAL A 443 -7.84 -15.93 6.63
N ARG A 444 -7.35 -17.16 6.81
CA ARG A 444 -7.67 -17.97 8.00
C ARG A 444 -6.76 -17.55 9.15
N ARG A 445 -7.34 -17.33 10.33
CA ARG A 445 -6.61 -17.04 11.57
C ARG A 445 -6.98 -18.05 12.66
N LEU A 446 -6.31 -17.99 13.82
CA LEU A 446 -6.61 -18.84 14.98
C LEU A 446 -8.07 -18.72 15.47
N ILE A 447 -8.70 -17.56 15.23
CA ILE A 447 -10.12 -17.33 15.49
C ILE A 447 -10.77 -16.84 14.20
N GLY A 448 -11.42 -17.76 13.48
CA GLY A 448 -12.23 -17.46 12.29
C GLY A 448 -11.43 -17.06 11.04
N THR A 449 -12.10 -16.32 10.17
CA THR A 449 -11.60 -15.95 8.84
C THR A 449 -11.80 -14.45 8.62
N ARG A 450 -10.73 -13.75 8.25
CA ARG A 450 -10.72 -12.32 7.93
C ARG A 450 -10.75 -12.06 6.42
N GLU A 451 -10.95 -10.80 6.09
CA GLU A 451 -10.74 -10.26 4.75
C GLU A 451 -9.29 -9.81 4.60
N GLY A 452 -8.70 -10.09 3.44
CA GLY A 452 -7.31 -9.79 3.13
C GLY A 452 -7.02 -9.89 1.64
N PHE A 453 -5.74 -9.80 1.30
CA PHE A 453 -5.25 -9.76 -0.08
C PHE A 453 -3.97 -10.57 -0.25
N ASP A 454 -3.83 -11.20 -1.42
CA ASP A 454 -2.53 -11.58 -1.95
C ASP A 454 -1.92 -10.36 -2.64
N VAL A 455 -0.67 -10.06 -2.31
CA VAL A 455 0.11 -8.94 -2.84
C VAL A 455 0.98 -9.44 -4.00
N TYR A 456 0.89 -8.73 -5.12
CA TYR A 456 1.71 -8.89 -6.31
C TYR A 456 2.52 -7.62 -6.54
N LEU A 457 3.77 -7.75 -6.98
CA LEU A 457 4.66 -6.62 -7.28
C LEU A 457 5.28 -6.80 -8.67
N GLY A 458 5.74 -5.71 -9.29
CA GLY A 458 6.45 -5.83 -10.56
C GLY A 458 5.55 -6.07 -11.77
N GLY A 459 4.29 -5.63 -11.70
CA GLY A 459 3.45 -5.42 -12.89
C GLY A 459 3.60 -3.98 -13.39
N GLY A 460 3.10 -3.69 -14.60
CA GLY A 460 3.22 -2.35 -15.20
C GLY A 460 4.30 -2.31 -16.28
N VAL A 461 5.15 -1.27 -16.27
CA VAL A 461 6.17 -0.99 -17.30
C VAL A 461 7.59 -1.15 -16.75
N ALA A 462 8.39 -2.01 -17.37
CA ALA A 462 9.83 -2.12 -17.13
C ALA A 462 10.59 -2.24 -18.46
N GLY A 463 10.48 -1.21 -19.31
CA GLY A 463 10.84 -1.28 -20.72
C GLY A 463 9.70 -1.88 -21.54
N ASP A 464 9.28 -3.10 -21.19
CA ASP A 464 8.11 -3.78 -21.74
C ASP A 464 6.95 -3.84 -20.75
N VAL A 465 5.76 -4.24 -21.23
CA VAL A 465 4.58 -4.47 -20.39
C VAL A 465 4.68 -5.81 -19.69
N HIS A 466 4.33 -5.83 -18.41
CA HIS A 466 4.53 -6.98 -17.56
C HIS A 466 3.39 -7.27 -16.59
N LEU A 467 3.20 -8.58 -16.34
CA LEU A 467 2.35 -9.11 -15.29
C LEU A 467 3.14 -9.24 -13.98
N GLY A 468 2.52 -8.80 -12.89
CA GLY A 468 3.09 -8.78 -11.54
C GLY A 468 3.33 -10.18 -10.96
N LEU A 469 4.47 -10.33 -10.30
CA LEU A 469 4.92 -11.54 -9.64
C LEU A 469 4.34 -11.63 -8.23
N ARG A 470 4.11 -12.85 -7.73
CA ARG A 470 3.58 -13.09 -6.38
C ARG A 470 4.62 -12.68 -5.33
N TYR A 471 4.29 -11.74 -4.45
CA TYR A 471 5.15 -11.33 -3.34
C TYR A 471 4.75 -11.99 -2.02
N ARG A 472 3.53 -11.72 -1.52
CA ARG A 472 3.08 -12.16 -0.18
C ARG A 472 1.62 -12.58 -0.24
N LEU A 473 1.31 -13.79 0.22
CA LEU A 473 -0.06 -14.34 0.23
C LEU A 473 -0.77 -14.03 1.56
N GLY A 474 -2.09 -13.88 1.51
CA GLY A 474 -2.95 -13.85 2.71
C GLY A 474 -2.65 -12.74 3.71
N VAL A 475 -2.29 -11.54 3.24
CA VAL A 475 -2.10 -10.36 4.10
C VAL A 475 -3.46 -9.86 4.57
N ASP A 476 -3.70 -9.74 5.89
CA ASP A 476 -4.95 -9.15 6.41
C ASP A 476 -5.07 -7.68 5.96
N VAL A 477 -6.31 -7.20 5.76
CA VAL A 477 -6.57 -5.78 5.43
C VAL A 477 -5.83 -4.83 6.38
N ASP A 478 -5.82 -5.14 7.67
CA ASP A 478 -5.21 -4.33 8.74
C ASP A 478 -3.68 -4.25 8.64
N GLN A 479 -3.04 -5.19 7.92
CA GLN A 479 -1.58 -5.24 7.72
C GLN A 479 -1.13 -4.53 6.44
N LEU A 480 -2.05 -4.25 5.48
CA LEU A 480 -1.69 -3.65 4.19
C LEU A 480 -0.88 -2.35 4.26
N PRO A 481 -1.16 -1.38 5.18
CA PRO A 481 -0.40 -0.14 5.21
C PRO A 481 1.09 -0.38 5.48
N LEU A 482 1.41 -1.28 6.41
CA LEU A 482 2.79 -1.69 6.73
C LEU A 482 3.46 -2.39 5.55
N VAL A 483 2.76 -3.33 4.89
CA VAL A 483 3.33 -4.08 3.76
C VAL A 483 3.55 -3.21 2.53
N ILE A 484 2.76 -2.14 2.36
CA ILE A 484 2.94 -1.18 1.26
C ILE A 484 4.05 -0.17 1.58
N GLU A 485 4.11 0.33 2.82
CA GLU A 485 5.21 1.14 3.35
C GLU A 485 6.56 0.41 3.22
N GLU A 486 6.62 -0.86 3.61
CA GLU A 486 7.76 -1.78 3.43
C GLU A 486 8.26 -1.80 1.97
N VAL A 487 7.41 -2.16 1.01
CA VAL A 487 7.84 -2.38 -0.39
C VAL A 487 8.11 -1.08 -1.16
N VAL A 488 7.48 0.02 -0.76
CA VAL A 488 7.70 1.36 -1.36
C VAL A 488 8.98 1.99 -0.82
N ASN A 489 9.23 1.92 0.48
CA ASN A 489 10.46 2.44 1.07
C ASN A 489 11.67 1.62 0.60
N GLU A 490 11.58 0.29 0.55
CA GLU A 490 12.68 -0.56 0.06
C GLU A 490 13.07 -0.19 -1.38
N TYR A 491 12.08 0.04 -2.26
CA TYR A 491 12.32 0.53 -3.62
C TYR A 491 13.08 1.86 -3.60
N TYR A 492 12.60 2.89 -2.90
CA TYR A 492 13.28 4.19 -2.90
C TYR A 492 14.71 4.12 -2.33
N ILE A 493 14.96 3.26 -1.34
CA ILE A 493 16.27 3.07 -0.73
C ILE A 493 17.24 2.30 -1.67
N ARG A 494 16.74 1.32 -2.44
CA ARG A 494 17.57 0.32 -3.14
C ARG A 494 17.51 0.33 -4.67
N HIS A 495 16.62 1.09 -5.30
CA HIS A 495 16.54 1.18 -6.77
C HIS A 495 17.76 1.88 -7.39
N ARG A 496 18.03 1.55 -8.66
CA ARG A 496 19.04 2.25 -9.48
C ARG A 496 18.41 3.49 -10.12
N ALA A 497 19.21 4.52 -10.39
CA ALA A 497 18.73 5.71 -11.08
C ALA A 497 18.06 5.36 -12.43
N GLY A 498 16.84 5.85 -12.66
CA GLY A 498 16.04 5.54 -13.85
C GLY A 498 15.33 4.18 -13.86
N GLN A 499 15.56 3.31 -12.88
CA GLN A 499 14.85 2.03 -12.74
C GLN A 499 13.43 2.27 -12.20
N THR A 500 12.40 1.75 -12.88
CA THR A 500 11.00 1.84 -12.39
C THR A 500 10.76 0.90 -11.20
N PHE A 501 9.71 1.17 -10.41
CA PHE A 501 9.25 0.25 -9.35
C PHE A 501 8.97 -1.14 -9.92
N SER A 502 8.33 -1.19 -11.09
CA SER A 502 8.09 -2.45 -11.80
C SER A 502 9.40 -3.17 -12.12
N ALA A 503 10.41 -2.46 -12.65
CA ALA A 503 11.71 -3.05 -12.99
C ALA A 503 12.48 -3.54 -11.75
N TYR A 504 12.44 -2.80 -10.64
CA TYR A 504 13.10 -3.15 -9.39
C TYR A 504 12.56 -4.46 -8.81
N TRP A 505 11.25 -4.51 -8.54
CA TRP A 505 10.64 -5.67 -7.91
C TRP A 505 10.64 -6.91 -8.81
N ARG A 506 10.66 -6.75 -10.14
CA ARG A 506 10.84 -7.89 -11.06
C ARG A 506 12.21 -8.52 -10.98
N ALA A 507 13.27 -7.71 -10.93
CA ALA A 507 14.64 -8.23 -10.76
C ALA A 507 14.74 -8.99 -9.44
N LYS A 508 14.43 -8.31 -8.32
CA LYS A 508 14.55 -8.90 -6.98
C LYS A 508 13.74 -10.19 -6.80
N LEU A 509 12.50 -10.25 -7.28
CA LEU A 509 11.66 -11.45 -7.12
C LEU A 509 12.10 -12.61 -8.02
N ARG A 510 12.70 -12.34 -9.19
CA ARG A 510 13.30 -13.38 -10.03
C ARG A 510 14.62 -13.89 -9.48
N GLU A 511 15.46 -13.00 -8.94
CA GLU A 511 16.69 -13.36 -8.23
C GLU A 511 16.36 -14.26 -7.02
N ALA A 512 15.33 -13.92 -6.23
CA ALA A 512 14.86 -14.71 -5.10
C ALA A 512 14.08 -16.01 -5.47
N GLU A 513 13.72 -16.19 -6.75
CA GLU A 513 13.14 -17.41 -7.28
C GLU A 513 14.24 -18.32 -7.85
N ALA A 514 15.17 -17.77 -8.63
CA ALA A 514 16.34 -18.47 -9.15
C ALA A 514 17.29 -18.95 -8.04
N ALA A 515 17.45 -18.19 -6.95
CA ALA A 515 18.25 -18.60 -5.80
C ALA A 515 17.74 -19.88 -5.13
N LYS A 516 16.43 -20.17 -5.20
CA LYS A 516 15.82 -21.40 -4.66
C LYS A 516 16.04 -22.58 -5.60
N VAL A 517 15.85 -22.35 -6.89
CA VAL A 517 16.17 -23.35 -7.94
C VAL A 517 17.66 -23.72 -7.92
N GLY A 518 18.54 -22.84 -7.42
CA GLY A 518 19.96 -23.13 -7.18
C GLY A 518 20.27 -24.00 -5.95
N GLU A 519 19.30 -24.25 -5.07
CA GLU A 519 19.40 -25.18 -3.92
C GLU A 519 18.68 -26.52 -4.19
N ASP A 520 17.93 -26.62 -5.31
CA ASP A 520 17.07 -27.76 -5.63
C ASP A 520 17.81 -28.92 -6.36
N ASP A 521 18.49 -29.79 -5.60
CA ASP A 521 18.42 -31.25 -5.87
C ASP A 521 17.13 -31.86 -5.25
N TYR A 522 16.25 -31.00 -4.75
CA TYR A 522 14.96 -31.33 -4.17
C TYR A 522 13.93 -31.64 -5.26
N ARG A 523 13.59 -32.92 -5.43
CA ARG A 523 12.41 -33.32 -6.18
C ARG A 523 11.16 -33.22 -5.29
N PRO A 524 10.17 -32.37 -5.62
CA PRO A 524 8.94 -32.27 -4.86
C PRO A 524 8.15 -33.58 -4.95
N ALA A 525 7.61 -34.04 -3.82
CA ALA A 525 6.99 -35.35 -3.71
C ALA A 525 5.84 -35.57 -4.71
N THR A 526 5.73 -36.78 -5.24
CA THR A 526 4.57 -37.21 -6.02
C THR A 526 3.50 -37.77 -5.07
N TRP A 527 2.26 -37.34 -5.27
CA TRP A 527 1.09 -37.83 -4.54
C TRP A 527 0.05 -38.39 -5.52
N ILE A 528 -0.44 -39.60 -5.28
CA ILE A 528 -1.52 -40.23 -6.07
C ILE A 528 -2.82 -40.16 -5.26
N CYS A 529 -3.90 -39.65 -5.85
CA CYS A 529 -5.20 -39.79 -5.24
C CYS A 529 -5.73 -41.22 -5.40
N GLU A 530 -5.75 -41.99 -4.32
CA GLU A 530 -6.17 -43.41 -4.27
C GLU A 530 -7.60 -43.66 -4.82
N ARG A 531 -8.41 -42.61 -4.91
CA ARG A 531 -9.80 -42.67 -5.40
C ARG A 531 -9.95 -42.44 -6.92
N CYS A 532 -8.92 -41.94 -7.61
CA CYS A 532 -9.01 -41.61 -9.05
C CYS A 532 -7.67 -41.47 -9.80
N GLU A 533 -6.57 -41.93 -9.18
CA GLU A 533 -5.21 -41.97 -9.72
C GLU A 533 -4.58 -40.63 -10.12
N TYR A 534 -5.29 -39.51 -9.92
CA TYR A 534 -4.79 -38.16 -10.19
C TYR A 534 -3.47 -37.91 -9.46
N ARG A 535 -2.41 -37.63 -10.22
CA ARG A 535 -1.07 -37.32 -9.71
C ARG A 535 -0.92 -35.83 -9.42
N HIS A 536 -0.34 -35.50 -8.27
CA HIS A 536 0.06 -34.16 -7.89
C HIS A 536 1.55 -34.14 -7.53
N LEU A 537 2.29 -33.16 -8.05
CA LEU A 537 3.68 -32.89 -7.70
C LEU A 537 3.71 -31.69 -6.75
N GLY A 538 4.29 -31.87 -5.56
CA GLY A 538 4.40 -30.84 -4.53
C GLY A 538 4.80 -31.41 -3.17
N GLU A 539 5.27 -30.56 -2.27
CA GLU A 539 5.57 -30.93 -0.87
C GLU A 539 4.39 -31.65 -0.18
N ASP A 540 3.16 -31.33 -0.60
CA ASP A 540 1.95 -31.52 0.18
C ASP A 540 0.76 -31.82 -0.75
N PRO A 541 -0.12 -32.81 -0.49
CA PRO A 541 -1.25 -33.10 -1.36
C PRO A 541 -2.35 -32.04 -1.22
N PRO A 542 -3.12 -31.74 -2.28
CA PRO A 542 -4.13 -30.70 -2.26
C PRO A 542 -5.29 -31.06 -1.32
N VAL A 543 -5.90 -30.04 -0.71
CA VAL A 543 -6.98 -30.21 0.28
C VAL A 543 -8.16 -31.04 -0.25
N PHE A 544 -8.40 -30.94 -1.56
CA PHE A 544 -9.30 -31.80 -2.33
C PHE A 544 -8.62 -32.21 -3.64
N CYS A 545 -8.82 -33.46 -4.07
CA CYS A 545 -8.28 -33.96 -5.33
C CYS A 545 -8.92 -33.25 -6.55
N PRO A 546 -8.12 -32.68 -7.47
CA PRO A 546 -8.63 -32.07 -8.70
C PRO A 546 -9.39 -33.04 -9.62
N GLY A 547 -9.09 -34.35 -9.56
CA GLY A 547 -9.77 -35.39 -10.35
C GLY A 547 -11.17 -35.76 -9.84
N CYS A 548 -11.32 -36.01 -8.53
CA CYS A 548 -12.57 -36.58 -7.95
C CYS A 548 -13.17 -35.82 -6.76
N ALA A 549 -12.62 -34.64 -6.42
CA ALA A 549 -12.94 -33.86 -5.22
C ALA A 549 -12.79 -34.62 -3.88
N GLY A 550 -12.08 -35.76 -3.87
CA GLY A 550 -11.77 -36.52 -2.65
C GLY A 550 -10.93 -35.69 -1.68
N VAL A 551 -11.28 -35.70 -0.39
CA VAL A 551 -10.53 -34.99 0.67
C VAL A 551 -9.09 -35.49 0.77
N ARG A 552 -8.16 -34.59 1.14
CA ARG A 552 -6.71 -34.80 1.20
C ARG A 552 -6.21 -36.13 1.79
N ARG A 553 -6.92 -36.72 2.74
CA ARG A 553 -6.60 -38.05 3.32
C ARG A 553 -6.70 -39.23 2.33
N LEU A 554 -7.15 -38.98 1.10
CA LEU A 554 -7.26 -39.94 0.00
C LEU A 554 -6.12 -39.74 -1.02
N PHE A 555 -4.97 -39.24 -0.57
CA PHE A 555 -3.73 -39.14 -1.33
C PHE A 555 -2.66 -39.95 -0.62
N ALA A 556 -2.21 -41.03 -1.27
CA ALA A 556 -0.97 -41.69 -0.91
C ALA A 556 0.21 -40.87 -1.44
N ARG A 557 1.31 -40.81 -0.68
CA ARG A 557 2.60 -40.40 -1.23
C ARG A 557 3.13 -41.55 -2.08
N VAL A 558 3.66 -41.24 -3.25
CA VAL A 558 4.53 -42.16 -3.99
C VAL A 558 5.93 -41.94 -3.44
N GLU A 559 6.51 -42.99 -2.89
CA GLU A 559 7.94 -43.04 -2.62
C GLU A 559 8.60 -43.51 -3.93
N ASP A 560 9.56 -42.75 -4.43
CA ASP A 560 10.27 -43.06 -5.67
C ASP A 560 11.24 -44.23 -5.38
N ASP A 561 10.73 -45.45 -5.53
CA ASP A 561 11.48 -46.68 -5.31
C ASP A 561 12.57 -46.81 -6.39
N ALA A 562 13.78 -46.37 -6.05
CA ALA A 562 14.92 -46.20 -6.95
C ALA A 562 15.59 -47.54 -7.32
N SER A 563 14.79 -48.56 -7.65
CA SER A 563 15.25 -49.95 -7.77
C SER A 563 14.62 -50.78 -8.90
N THR A 564 14.10 -50.18 -9.99
CA THR A 564 13.97 -50.89 -11.29
C THR A 564 13.89 -49.96 -12.51
N LEU A 565 14.95 -49.95 -13.34
CA LEU A 565 15.07 -49.61 -14.78
C LEU A 565 16.40 -48.90 -15.10
N ALA A 566 17.51 -49.61 -14.91
CA ALA A 566 18.83 -49.19 -15.39
C ALA A 566 19.51 -50.36 -16.11
N VAL A 567 19.75 -50.21 -17.41
CA VAL A 567 20.49 -51.18 -18.23
C VAL A 567 21.98 -50.78 -18.23
N ALA A 568 22.82 -51.62 -17.63
CA ALA A 568 24.28 -51.58 -17.76
C ALA A 568 24.70 -52.05 -19.18
N PRO A 569 25.93 -51.81 -19.72
CA PRO A 569 27.23 -51.72 -19.02
C PRO A 569 28.23 -50.66 -19.66
N PRO A 570 29.58 -50.73 -19.49
CA PRO A 570 30.39 -50.65 -18.26
C PRO A 570 31.51 -49.53 -18.35
N PRO A 571 32.80 -49.64 -17.90
CA PRO A 571 33.26 -48.72 -16.84
C PRO A 571 34.69 -48.09 -16.97
N GLY A 572 35.04 -47.27 -15.97
CA GLY A 572 36.39 -46.76 -15.63
C GLY A 572 36.23 -45.54 -14.70
N GLY A 573 36.97 -45.29 -13.61
CA GLY A 573 38.27 -45.79 -13.16
C GLY A 573 39.22 -44.58 -12.96
N ALA A 574 39.96 -44.37 -11.86
CA ALA A 574 40.06 -45.14 -10.61
C ALA A 574 40.65 -44.29 -9.44
N VAL A 575 40.16 -44.54 -8.22
CA VAL A 575 40.89 -44.70 -6.92
C VAL A 575 41.85 -43.58 -6.37
N ALA A 576 41.61 -43.24 -5.09
CA ALA A 576 42.52 -42.64 -4.06
C ALA A 576 43.00 -41.17 -4.22
N GLY A 577 43.33 -40.46 -3.11
CA GLY A 577 43.14 -40.80 -1.69
C GLY A 577 43.95 -39.93 -0.69
N ALA A 578 43.96 -40.37 0.57
CA ALA A 578 44.79 -39.92 1.71
C ALA A 578 44.49 -38.58 2.44
N ARG A 579 44.26 -38.75 3.75
CA ARG A 579 44.45 -37.82 4.89
C ARG A 579 45.93 -37.92 5.38
N LEU A 580 46.50 -37.18 6.35
CA LEU A 580 46.10 -36.12 7.31
C LEU A 580 47.40 -35.44 7.85
N GLU A 581 47.29 -34.57 8.88
CA GLU A 581 48.35 -34.12 9.83
C GLU A 581 49.49 -33.25 9.23
N GLU A 582 49.72 -31.99 9.65
CA GLU A 582 50.10 -31.39 10.97
C GLU A 582 51.63 -31.18 11.10
N ASP A 583 52.10 -29.92 11.17
CA ASP A 583 52.65 -29.31 12.41
C ASP A 583 52.91 -27.77 12.24
N ALA A 584 53.31 -27.07 13.30
CA ALA A 584 53.25 -25.60 13.40
C ALA A 584 54.60 -24.84 13.44
N ALA A 585 54.58 -23.56 13.01
CA ALA A 585 55.55 -22.53 13.41
C ALA A 585 55.01 -21.09 13.18
N THR A 586 55.25 -20.18 14.13
CA THR A 586 54.90 -18.75 14.02
C THR A 586 56.15 -17.87 13.98
N PRO A 587 56.19 -16.84 13.11
CA PRO A 587 56.92 -15.61 13.38
C PRO A 587 56.01 -14.37 13.34
N ALA A 588 56.43 -13.30 14.02
CA ALA A 588 55.68 -12.05 14.15
C ALA A 588 56.19 -10.93 13.21
N ASP A 589 55.38 -9.88 13.09
CA ASP A 589 55.73 -8.51 12.68
C ASP A 589 56.61 -8.32 11.44
N ALA A 590 55.95 -8.37 10.28
CA ALA A 590 56.29 -7.54 9.13
C ALA A 590 55.08 -6.66 8.77
N PRO A 591 55.26 -5.43 8.24
CA PRO A 591 54.15 -4.58 7.80
C PRO A 591 53.52 -5.18 6.54
N VAL A 592 52.52 -6.07 6.73
CA VAL A 592 51.99 -6.88 5.62
C VAL A 592 51.23 -6.00 4.63
N GLU A 593 51.77 -5.89 3.42
CA GLU A 593 51.20 -5.06 2.35
C GLU A 593 49.73 -5.39 2.10
N SER A 594 48.94 -4.36 1.78
CA SER A 594 47.56 -4.52 1.33
C SER A 594 47.57 -5.32 0.01
N PRO A 595 46.78 -6.41 -0.11
CA PRO A 595 46.68 -7.13 -1.37
C PRO A 595 46.20 -6.22 -2.51
N PRO A 596 46.59 -6.50 -3.77
CA PRO A 596 46.34 -5.62 -4.91
C PRO A 596 44.85 -5.33 -5.11
N ALA A 597 44.55 -4.12 -5.61
CA ALA A 597 43.19 -3.67 -5.85
C ALA A 597 42.48 -4.58 -6.88
N ARG A 598 41.22 -4.92 -6.61
CA ARG A 598 40.45 -5.86 -7.44
C ARG A 598 39.57 -5.12 -8.44
N ASP A 599 39.64 -5.52 -9.71
CA ASP A 599 38.83 -4.97 -10.80
C ASP A 599 37.32 -5.22 -10.63
N ASP A 600 36.95 -6.23 -9.83
CA ASP A 600 35.56 -6.50 -9.44
C ASP A 600 34.97 -5.46 -8.49
N GLY A 601 35.79 -4.55 -7.93
CA GLY A 601 35.38 -3.48 -7.03
C GLY A 601 35.24 -3.89 -5.55
N PHE A 602 35.69 -5.06 -5.15
CA PHE A 602 35.95 -5.37 -3.73
C PHE A 602 37.28 -4.72 -3.30
N VAL A 603 37.28 -4.06 -2.13
CA VAL A 603 38.45 -3.38 -1.56
C VAL A 603 38.87 -4.11 -0.29
N PHE A 604 40.18 -4.25 -0.07
CA PHE A 604 40.72 -4.87 1.14
C PHE A 604 40.25 -4.09 2.39
N ALA A 605 39.79 -4.83 3.40
CA ALA A 605 39.16 -4.27 4.58
C ALA A 605 39.88 -4.66 5.88
N ALA A 606 40.22 -5.95 6.05
CA ALA A 606 40.93 -6.46 7.22
C ALA A 606 41.64 -7.79 6.92
N ARG A 607 42.61 -8.18 7.75
CA ARG A 607 43.08 -9.57 7.80
C ARG A 607 42.02 -10.43 8.50
N GLU A 608 41.77 -11.63 8.00
CA GLU A 608 40.71 -12.50 8.52
C GLU A 608 40.91 -12.86 10.00
N ALA A 609 42.17 -13.03 10.43
CA ALA A 609 42.54 -13.32 11.81
C ALA A 609 42.15 -12.23 12.82
N ALA A 610 41.85 -11.00 12.37
CA ALA A 610 41.36 -9.92 13.24
C ALA A 610 39.87 -10.06 13.62
N LEU A 611 39.13 -10.97 12.97
CA LEU A 611 37.70 -11.19 13.17
C LEU A 611 37.45 -12.59 13.74
N ALA A 612 37.56 -12.72 15.07
CA ALA A 612 37.12 -13.89 15.81
C ALA A 612 35.57 -14.01 15.80
N GLU A 613 35.05 -15.21 16.06
CA GLU A 613 33.60 -15.47 16.12
C GLU A 613 32.94 -14.62 17.22
N GLY A 614 31.87 -13.88 16.86
CA GLY A 614 31.20 -12.92 17.76
C GLY A 614 31.96 -11.60 17.99
N ALA A 615 33.20 -11.46 17.49
CA ALA A 615 33.95 -10.21 17.57
C ALA A 615 33.58 -9.23 16.45
N ALA A 616 33.89 -7.96 16.69
CA ALA A 616 33.55 -6.84 15.82
C ALA A 616 34.78 -5.97 15.52
N VAL A 617 34.90 -5.46 14.30
CA VAL A 617 36.00 -4.58 13.87
C VAL A 617 35.45 -3.40 13.07
N SER A 618 35.88 -2.18 13.43
CA SER A 618 35.58 -0.97 12.67
C SER A 618 36.64 -0.75 11.59
N VAL A 619 36.24 -0.46 10.35
CA VAL A 619 37.15 -0.13 9.25
C VAL A 619 36.65 1.09 8.49
N GLU A 620 37.55 1.92 7.97
CA GLU A 620 37.19 3.10 7.17
C GLU A 620 37.75 2.96 5.75
N ILE A 621 36.87 3.07 4.75
CA ILE A 621 37.25 3.01 3.33
C ILE A 621 36.58 4.17 2.60
N GLY A 622 37.39 5.03 1.97
CA GLY A 622 36.89 6.16 1.18
C GLY A 622 36.14 7.24 1.99
N GLY A 623 36.46 7.41 3.28
CA GLY A 623 35.77 8.34 4.17
C GLY A 623 34.45 7.82 4.74
N HIS A 624 34.18 6.51 4.61
CA HIS A 624 33.00 5.85 5.14
C HIS A 624 33.41 4.76 6.14
N THR A 625 32.85 4.82 7.36
CA THR A 625 33.05 3.80 8.40
C THR A 625 32.12 2.60 8.16
N TYR A 626 32.64 1.39 8.34
CA TYR A 626 31.96 0.11 8.25
C TYR A 626 32.20 -0.70 9.52
N ALA A 627 31.22 -1.51 9.94
CA ALA A 627 31.38 -2.48 11.02
C ALA A 627 31.39 -3.90 10.44
N LEU A 628 32.50 -4.61 10.67
CA LEU A 628 32.71 -6.01 10.31
C LEU A 628 32.43 -6.91 11.52
N PHE A 629 31.87 -8.10 11.28
CA PHE A 629 31.59 -9.12 12.31
C PHE A 629 31.83 -10.51 11.74
N ARG A 630 32.29 -11.49 12.54
CA ARG A 630 32.18 -12.92 12.17
C ARG A 630 31.02 -13.56 12.93
N ILE A 631 30.09 -14.16 12.18
CA ILE A 631 28.84 -14.75 12.66
C ILE A 631 28.59 -16.04 11.88
N ASP A 632 28.41 -17.14 12.60
CA ASP A 632 28.25 -18.50 12.07
C ASP A 632 29.39 -18.86 11.09
N GLY A 633 30.62 -18.51 11.48
CA GLY A 633 31.84 -18.69 10.68
C GLY A 633 32.02 -17.71 9.51
N ARG A 634 30.98 -16.94 9.14
CA ARG A 634 30.99 -16.04 7.96
C ARG A 634 31.23 -14.59 8.38
N VAL A 635 32.07 -13.88 7.63
CA VAL A 635 32.28 -12.44 7.84
C VAL A 635 31.16 -11.62 7.18
N ARG A 636 30.58 -10.67 7.92
CA ARG A 636 29.53 -9.74 7.49
C ARG A 636 29.99 -8.29 7.64
N ALA A 637 29.44 -7.39 6.84
CA ALA A 637 29.66 -5.94 6.96
C ALA A 637 28.33 -5.18 6.94
N ILE A 638 28.19 -4.17 7.81
CA ILE A 638 27.12 -3.16 7.78
C ILE A 638 27.70 -1.75 7.94
N ASP A 639 26.90 -0.68 7.83
CA ASP A 639 27.36 0.68 8.17
C ASP A 639 27.98 0.72 9.58
N GLY A 640 29.11 1.42 9.73
CA GLY A 640 29.76 1.54 11.04
C GLY A 640 28.93 2.35 12.06
N LEU A 641 27.90 3.05 11.60
CA LEU A 641 27.13 4.03 12.37
C LEU A 641 25.62 3.74 12.32
N CYS A 642 25.05 3.34 13.46
CA CYS A 642 23.62 3.17 13.71
C CYS A 642 22.83 4.44 13.31
N PRO A 643 21.72 4.32 12.56
CA PRO A 643 21.07 5.44 11.88
C PRO A 643 20.22 6.32 12.81
N HIS A 644 20.01 5.90 14.06
CA HIS A 644 19.39 6.71 15.10
C HIS A 644 20.16 8.03 15.27
N GLU A 645 21.35 7.97 15.86
CA GLU A 645 22.18 9.15 16.14
C GLU A 645 23.69 8.92 15.86
N GLY A 646 24.05 7.83 15.17
CA GLY A 646 25.44 7.52 14.80
C GLY A 646 26.18 6.58 15.75
N GLY A 647 25.46 5.62 16.35
CA GLY A 647 26.04 4.66 17.31
C GLY A 647 27.08 3.73 16.68
N PRO A 648 28.22 3.46 17.32
CA PRO A 648 29.31 2.70 16.74
C PRO A 648 28.95 1.20 16.76
N LEU A 649 28.53 0.65 15.62
CA LEU A 649 28.04 -0.73 15.60
C LEU A 649 29.17 -1.76 15.84
N ALA A 650 30.41 -1.40 15.55
CA ALA A 650 31.59 -2.21 15.87
C ALA A 650 31.99 -2.21 17.36
N GLU A 651 31.43 -1.31 18.18
CA GLU A 651 31.61 -1.33 19.66
C GLU A 651 30.37 -1.98 20.35
N GLY A 652 29.43 -2.53 19.57
CA GLY A 652 28.22 -3.17 20.06
C GLY A 652 28.42 -4.63 20.47
N THR A 653 27.49 -5.17 21.25
CA THR A 653 27.47 -6.61 21.55
C THR A 653 26.82 -7.39 20.41
N VAL A 654 27.38 -8.55 20.07
CA VAL A 654 26.85 -9.44 19.02
C VAL A 654 26.37 -10.74 19.65
N SER A 655 25.14 -11.16 19.35
CA SER A 655 24.60 -12.44 19.82
C SER A 655 23.59 -13.00 18.82
N LYS A 656 23.77 -14.26 18.39
CA LYS A 656 22.86 -15.00 17.48
C LYS A 656 22.49 -14.19 16.21
N GLY A 657 23.48 -13.57 15.58
CA GLY A 657 23.29 -12.74 14.39
C GLY A 657 22.84 -11.29 14.63
N VAL A 658 22.55 -10.91 15.88
CA VAL A 658 22.06 -9.57 16.25
C VAL A 658 23.18 -8.70 16.82
N VAL A 659 23.44 -7.56 16.19
CA VAL A 659 24.29 -6.48 16.71
C VAL A 659 23.44 -5.54 17.54
N THR A 660 23.79 -5.33 18.81
CA THR A 660 23.12 -4.34 19.68
C THR A 660 23.96 -3.07 19.71
N CYS A 661 23.42 -1.97 19.17
CA CYS A 661 24.07 -0.66 19.21
C CYS A 661 24.37 -0.26 20.68
N PRO A 662 25.62 0.03 21.06
CA PRO A 662 25.97 0.27 22.46
C PRO A 662 25.39 1.60 22.95
N TRP A 663 25.43 2.61 22.07
CA TRP A 663 24.83 3.93 22.30
C TRP A 663 23.31 3.84 22.57
N HIS A 664 22.53 3.07 21.79
CA HIS A 664 21.05 3.14 21.83
C HIS A 664 20.27 1.85 22.07
N GLY A 665 20.91 0.69 22.17
CA GLY A 665 20.25 -0.60 22.37
C GLY A 665 19.44 -1.07 21.16
N TRP A 666 19.44 -0.29 20.07
CA TRP A 666 18.81 -0.66 18.83
C TRP A 666 19.50 -1.90 18.29
N THR A 667 18.70 -2.94 18.03
CA THR A 667 19.18 -4.24 17.58
C THR A 667 19.11 -4.31 16.06
N PHE A 668 20.17 -4.81 15.43
CA PHE A 668 20.30 -4.93 13.99
C PHE A 668 20.67 -6.37 13.62
N ASP A 669 19.98 -6.96 12.66
CA ASP A 669 20.43 -8.20 12.05
C ASP A 669 21.71 -7.93 11.23
N ALA A 670 22.82 -8.57 11.61
CA ALA A 670 24.14 -8.34 11.04
C ALA A 670 24.28 -8.80 9.58
N CYS A 671 23.39 -9.68 9.11
CA CYS A 671 23.43 -10.23 7.76
C CYS A 671 22.68 -9.35 6.75
N THR A 672 21.65 -8.63 7.21
CA THR A 672 20.70 -7.88 6.37
C THR A 672 20.67 -6.38 6.64
N GLY A 673 21.25 -5.94 7.77
CA GLY A 673 21.20 -4.58 8.28
C GLY A 673 19.85 -4.15 8.86
N CYS A 674 18.86 -5.05 8.86
CA CYS A 674 17.49 -4.78 9.32
C CYS A 674 17.48 -4.41 10.81
N SER A 675 16.87 -3.28 11.16
CA SER A 675 16.63 -2.95 12.57
C SER A 675 15.48 -3.84 13.10
N LEU A 676 15.71 -4.54 14.20
CA LEU A 676 14.78 -5.49 14.80
C LEU A 676 13.92 -4.81 15.88
N GLU A 677 14.56 -4.13 16.83
CA GLU A 677 13.92 -3.24 17.79
C GLU A 677 14.68 -1.89 17.86
N PRO A 678 14.07 -0.73 17.55
CA PRO A 678 12.78 -0.54 16.89
C PRO A 678 12.89 -0.73 15.38
N ALA A 679 11.95 -1.49 14.80
CA ALA A 679 11.96 -1.83 13.39
C ALA A 679 11.80 -0.62 12.44
N GLY A 680 12.34 -0.76 11.22
CA GLY A 680 12.18 0.23 10.14
C GLY A 680 13.24 1.34 10.08
N ASN A 681 14.39 1.16 10.73
CA ASN A 681 15.50 2.11 10.73
C ASN A 681 16.81 1.38 10.39
N ASP A 682 16.88 0.78 9.21
CA ASP A 682 17.93 -0.17 8.85
C ASP A 682 19.29 0.51 8.56
N VAL A 683 20.38 -0.21 8.81
CA VAL A 683 21.69 0.08 8.20
C VAL A 683 21.83 -0.62 6.86
N ALA A 684 22.69 -0.10 5.98
CA ALA A 684 23.06 -0.81 4.76
C ALA A 684 24.00 -1.99 5.10
N PRO A 685 23.69 -3.22 4.65
CA PRO A 685 24.66 -4.31 4.60
C PRO A 685 25.56 -4.17 3.36
N TYR A 686 26.82 -4.57 3.47
CA TYR A 686 27.80 -4.54 2.38
C TYR A 686 28.29 -5.94 2.02
N PRO A 687 28.44 -6.28 0.72
CA PRO A 687 29.02 -7.55 0.32
C PRO A 687 30.44 -7.71 0.86
N THR A 688 30.68 -8.83 1.52
CA THR A 688 31.99 -9.27 2.01
C THR A 688 32.48 -10.48 1.21
N LEU A 689 33.78 -10.54 0.98
CA LEU A 689 34.49 -11.68 0.40
C LEU A 689 35.65 -12.04 1.32
N VAL A 690 35.88 -13.32 1.55
CA VAL A 690 37.00 -13.84 2.33
C VAL A 690 37.83 -14.75 1.44
N GLU A 691 39.10 -14.39 1.22
CA GLU A 691 39.98 -15.09 0.28
C GLU A 691 41.44 -15.02 0.77
N ALA A 692 42.10 -16.18 0.84
CA ALA A 692 43.49 -16.34 1.29
C ALA A 692 43.81 -15.61 2.62
N GLY A 693 42.91 -15.69 3.62
CA GLY A 693 43.08 -15.05 4.93
C GLY A 693 42.86 -13.53 4.93
N ASN A 694 42.25 -12.96 3.88
CA ASN A 694 41.93 -11.54 3.76
C ASN A 694 40.42 -11.33 3.63
N VAL A 695 39.90 -10.34 4.36
CA VAL A 695 38.54 -9.83 4.20
C VAL A 695 38.57 -8.63 3.25
N TYR A 696 37.75 -8.71 2.22
CA TYR A 696 37.44 -7.60 1.32
C TYR A 696 35.96 -7.21 1.52
N LEU A 697 35.64 -5.92 1.48
CA LEU A 697 34.26 -5.43 1.40
C LEU A 697 34.06 -4.65 0.10
N LYS A 698 32.83 -4.59 -0.41
CA LYS A 698 32.49 -3.85 -1.63
C LYS A 698 31.89 -2.49 -1.29
N PRO A 699 32.64 -1.37 -1.35
CA PRO A 699 32.13 -0.07 -0.94
C PRO A 699 31.07 0.46 -1.91
N ARG A 700 30.21 1.37 -1.44
CA ARG A 700 29.38 2.19 -2.33
C ARG A 700 30.31 3.11 -3.15
N ARG A 701 30.18 3.11 -4.48
CA ARG A 701 30.87 4.09 -5.34
C ARG A 701 30.41 5.50 -4.97
N ALA A 702 31.36 6.36 -4.59
CA ALA A 702 31.11 7.78 -4.40
C ALA A 702 30.79 8.47 -5.74
N SER A 703 29.92 9.48 -5.72
CA SER A 703 29.76 10.41 -6.84
C SER A 703 30.91 11.42 -6.84
N PRO A 704 31.49 11.80 -8.00
CA PRO A 704 32.65 12.69 -8.05
C PRO A 704 32.29 14.12 -7.60
N THR A 705 32.98 14.60 -6.57
CA THR A 705 32.82 15.96 -6.05
C THR A 705 33.39 16.99 -7.02
N VAL A 706 32.56 17.92 -7.51
CA VAL A 706 33.04 18.99 -8.41
C VAL A 706 33.86 20.00 -7.62
N ALA A 707 35.17 20.05 -7.88
CA ALA A 707 36.06 21.05 -7.31
C ALA A 707 35.74 22.46 -7.85
N ARG A 708 35.43 23.40 -6.95
CA ARG A 708 35.30 24.83 -7.30
C ARG A 708 36.68 25.41 -7.58
N GLN A 709 36.97 25.73 -8.84
CA GLN A 709 38.08 26.61 -9.19
C GLN A 709 37.75 28.05 -8.79
N SER A 710 38.71 28.74 -8.19
CA SER A 710 38.64 30.15 -7.85
C SER A 710 39.27 31.00 -8.96
N SER A 711 38.49 31.93 -9.52
CA SER A 711 39.01 33.05 -10.31
C SER A 711 38.50 34.36 -9.70
N GLY A 712 39.40 35.32 -9.54
CA GLY A 712 39.11 36.61 -8.92
C GLY A 712 38.87 37.71 -9.96
N GLY A 713 38.06 38.70 -9.60
CA GLY A 713 37.78 39.87 -10.41
C GLY A 713 36.72 40.74 -9.74
N GLY A 714 37.13 41.80 -9.06
CA GLY A 714 36.24 42.70 -8.31
C GLY A 714 36.02 44.02 -9.02
N VAL A 715 34.80 44.56 -8.91
CA VAL A 715 34.44 45.95 -9.21
C VAL A 715 33.49 46.43 -8.11
N THR A 716 33.58 47.70 -7.74
CA THR A 716 32.92 48.31 -6.58
C THR A 716 31.67 49.13 -6.94
N ALA A 717 30.64 49.06 -6.08
CA ALA A 717 29.77 50.15 -5.55
C ALA A 717 29.13 51.20 -6.52
N PRO A 718 27.93 51.77 -6.23
CA PRO A 718 27.42 52.07 -4.89
C PRO A 718 25.90 51.82 -4.64
N VAL A 719 25.44 52.33 -3.49
CA VAL A 719 24.18 52.06 -2.77
C VAL A 719 22.93 52.74 -3.35
N GLY A 720 21.78 52.08 -3.24
CA GLY A 720 20.43 52.67 -3.31
C GLY A 720 19.39 51.80 -2.58
N SER A 721 18.44 52.42 -1.88
CA SER A 721 17.46 51.77 -0.98
C SER A 721 16.10 52.50 -1.01
N PRO A 722 14.99 51.92 -0.53
CA PRO A 722 14.53 50.53 -0.69
C PRO A 722 13.04 50.45 -1.11
N SER A 723 12.56 49.31 -1.66
CA SER A 723 11.11 49.09 -1.85
C SER A 723 10.65 47.63 -1.79
N ALA A 724 9.60 47.39 -1.01
CA ALA A 724 8.62 46.30 -1.03
C ALA A 724 9.00 44.90 -1.62
N GLY A 725 9.40 43.98 -0.74
CA GLY A 725 8.57 42.79 -0.48
C GLY A 725 8.44 41.71 -1.55
N SER A 726 9.54 41.03 -1.92
CA SER A 726 9.45 39.66 -2.44
C SER A 726 9.66 38.65 -1.31
N VAL A 727 8.77 37.66 -1.19
CA VAL A 727 8.92 36.57 -0.21
C VAL A 727 9.78 35.48 -0.83
N LEU A 728 11.09 35.61 -0.67
CA LEU A 728 12.04 34.58 -1.10
C LEU A 728 11.80 33.27 -0.33
N SER A 729 11.77 32.15 -1.06
CA SER A 729 11.68 30.82 -0.47
C SER A 729 12.90 30.54 0.41
N ALA A 730 12.68 30.28 1.70
CA ALA A 730 13.74 29.97 2.64
C ALA A 730 14.33 28.58 2.34
N VAL A 731 15.51 28.55 1.73
CA VAL A 731 16.28 27.32 1.51
C VAL A 731 16.52 26.65 2.88
N PRO A 732 16.07 25.39 3.09
CA PRO A 732 16.30 24.72 4.37
C PRO A 732 17.80 24.53 4.63
N LEU A 733 18.27 25.08 5.76
CA LEU A 733 19.62 24.79 6.24
C LEU A 733 19.76 23.28 6.51
N PRO A 734 20.95 22.67 6.27
CA PRO A 734 21.19 21.28 6.63
C PRO A 734 20.91 21.07 8.12
N ARG A 735 20.02 20.11 8.44
CA ARG A 735 19.79 19.73 9.84
C ARG A 735 21.08 19.13 10.40
N ALA A 736 21.61 19.71 11.48
CA ALA A 736 22.66 19.10 12.25
C ALA A 736 22.20 17.73 12.79
N ARG A 737 23.11 16.76 12.82
CA ARG A 737 22.85 15.40 13.35
C ARG A 737 22.50 15.51 14.84
N PRO A 738 21.42 14.85 15.32
CA PRO A 738 21.08 14.86 16.74
C PRO A 738 22.23 14.25 17.58
N PRO A 739 22.51 14.81 18.78
CA PRO A 739 23.59 14.35 19.64
C PRO A 739 23.11 13.31 20.66
N ARG A 740 23.68 12.10 20.53
CA ARG A 740 23.43 10.88 21.33
C ARG A 740 22.70 11.10 22.67
N PRO A 741 21.52 10.47 22.88
CA PRO A 741 21.08 10.05 24.20
C PRO A 741 22.23 9.32 24.88
N ALA A 742 22.82 9.97 25.87
CA ALA A 742 23.91 9.40 26.64
C ALA A 742 23.43 8.12 27.32
N THR A 743 24.30 7.12 27.41
CA THR A 743 24.08 5.94 28.24
C THR A 743 25.02 6.04 29.44
N ALA A 744 24.48 5.86 30.64
CA ALA A 744 25.22 5.97 31.89
C ALA A 744 24.64 5.04 32.94
N SER A 745 25.52 4.45 33.75
CA SER A 745 25.10 3.95 35.06
C SER A 745 24.89 5.14 35.99
N LEU A 746 23.72 5.21 36.62
CA LEU A 746 23.34 6.17 37.64
C LEU A 746 22.97 5.42 38.93
N GLN A 747 23.39 5.93 40.08
CA GLN A 747 23.01 5.37 41.37
C GLN A 747 21.54 5.72 41.69
N VAL A 748 20.78 4.73 42.13
CA VAL A 748 19.45 4.90 42.73
C VAL A 748 19.65 5.54 44.11
N ALA A 749 19.50 6.86 44.19
CA ALA A 749 19.62 7.61 45.43
C ALA A 749 18.45 7.35 46.41
N GLU A 750 17.27 7.03 45.88
CA GLU A 750 16.05 6.87 46.68
C GLU A 750 15.04 5.94 45.97
N VAL A 751 14.27 5.18 46.74
CA VAL A 751 13.09 4.42 46.25
C VAL A 751 11.91 4.75 47.16
N ARG A 752 10.80 5.19 46.58
CA ARG A 752 9.54 5.50 47.29
C ARG A 752 8.42 4.60 46.81
N ASP A 753 7.62 4.07 47.71
CA ASP A 753 6.32 3.47 47.38
C ASP A 753 5.28 4.61 47.21
N GLU A 754 4.68 4.74 46.02
CA GLU A 754 3.64 5.73 45.71
C GLU A 754 2.23 5.15 45.94
N THR A 755 2.07 3.86 45.62
CA THR A 755 0.88 3.04 45.87
C THR A 755 1.35 1.59 46.10
N PRO A 756 0.48 0.66 46.55
CA PRO A 756 0.87 -0.74 46.79
C PRO A 756 1.46 -1.50 45.58
N ASP A 757 1.35 -0.96 44.36
CA ASP A 757 1.94 -1.54 43.14
C ASP A 757 2.69 -0.51 42.27
N VAL A 758 3.04 0.68 42.79
CA VAL A 758 3.79 1.73 42.07
C VAL A 758 4.94 2.26 42.92
N ARG A 759 6.14 2.34 42.33
CA ARG A 759 7.35 2.88 42.97
C ARG A 759 7.98 4.00 42.16
N THR A 760 8.48 5.03 42.83
CA THR A 760 9.35 6.06 42.25
C THR A 760 10.80 5.75 42.60
N PHE A 761 11.62 5.50 41.58
CA PHE A 761 13.07 5.34 41.69
C PHE A 761 13.72 6.68 41.32
N ARG A 762 14.48 7.28 42.25
CA ARG A 762 15.25 8.51 42.01
C ARG A 762 16.70 8.14 41.70
N LEU A 763 17.19 8.57 40.54
CA LEU A 763 18.57 8.37 40.09
C LEU A 763 19.36 9.67 40.31
N ASP A 764 20.56 9.59 40.89
CA ASP A 764 21.48 10.73 40.95
C ASP A 764 22.02 11.03 39.53
N ASN A 765 21.81 12.27 39.07
CA ASN A 765 22.26 12.77 37.78
C ASN A 765 23.02 14.11 37.94
N ARG A 766 23.59 14.39 39.12
CA ARG A 766 24.31 15.65 39.42
C ARG A 766 25.46 15.94 38.47
N ALA A 767 26.07 14.88 37.93
CA ALA A 767 27.12 14.96 36.91
C ALA A 767 26.59 15.28 35.49
N GLY A 768 25.29 15.53 35.30
CA GLY A 768 24.67 15.84 34.02
C GLY A 768 24.71 14.70 32.99
N ARG A 769 25.03 13.47 33.44
CA ARG A 769 25.33 12.30 32.58
C ARG A 769 24.20 11.93 31.62
N ILE A 770 22.96 12.15 32.03
CA ILE A 770 21.78 12.00 31.18
C ILE A 770 21.12 13.38 30.99
N PRO A 771 21.20 13.98 29.78
CA PRO A 771 20.40 15.16 29.46
C PRO A 771 18.90 14.83 29.48
N HIS A 772 18.11 15.74 30.03
CA HIS A 772 16.65 15.73 30.01
C HIS A 772 16.17 17.11 29.56
N ALA A 773 15.68 17.22 28.32
CA ALA A 773 15.41 18.51 27.68
C ALA A 773 13.93 18.94 27.71
N HIS A 774 12.99 17.99 27.65
CA HIS A 774 11.57 18.26 27.54
C HIS A 774 10.73 17.37 28.48
N PRO A 775 9.80 17.95 29.25
CA PRO A 775 8.96 17.20 30.17
C PRO A 775 7.95 16.31 29.42
N GLY A 776 7.67 15.14 29.99
CA GLY A 776 6.85 14.09 29.39
C GLY A 776 7.62 12.98 28.66
N THR A 777 8.91 13.19 28.40
CA THR A 777 9.78 12.20 27.74
C THR A 777 10.04 10.94 28.60
N PHE A 778 10.42 9.85 27.94
CA PHE A 778 10.84 8.60 28.59
C PHE A 778 12.34 8.37 28.41
N LEU A 779 12.93 7.51 29.25
CA LEU A 779 14.26 6.97 29.04
C LEU A 779 14.22 5.44 29.02
N GLN A 780 15.27 4.78 28.53
CA GLN A 780 15.38 3.32 28.64
C GLN A 780 16.19 2.93 29.88
N VAL A 781 15.68 1.96 30.64
CA VAL A 781 16.38 1.31 31.76
C VAL A 781 16.78 -0.10 31.32
N CYS A 782 18.02 -0.49 31.58
CA CYS A 782 18.43 -1.89 31.53
C CYS A 782 18.22 -2.56 32.89
N ALA A 783 17.72 -3.79 32.88
CA ALA A 783 17.86 -4.72 34.00
C ALA A 783 18.55 -5.98 33.49
N SER A 784 19.72 -6.30 34.03
CA SER A 784 20.44 -7.55 33.75
C SER A 784 19.80 -8.68 34.55
N ILE A 785 19.14 -9.61 33.87
CA ILE A 785 18.37 -10.72 34.46
C ILE A 785 18.95 -12.02 33.93
N ASP A 786 19.40 -12.91 34.82
CA ASP A 786 19.96 -14.23 34.47
C ASP A 786 21.06 -14.17 33.39
N GLY A 787 21.93 -13.15 33.49
CA GLY A 787 23.02 -12.90 32.53
C GLY A 787 22.59 -12.26 31.20
N THR A 788 21.32 -11.87 31.05
CA THR A 788 20.77 -11.25 29.85
C THR A 788 20.26 -9.83 30.13
N ASP A 789 20.69 -8.87 29.32
CA ASP A 789 20.28 -7.46 29.45
C ASP A 789 18.87 -7.22 28.86
N ALA A 790 17.91 -6.90 29.74
CA ALA A 790 16.53 -6.62 29.36
C ALA A 790 16.21 -5.12 29.47
N TRP A 791 16.14 -4.44 28.32
CA TRP A 791 15.84 -3.01 28.24
C TRP A 791 14.34 -2.70 28.18
N ARG A 792 13.84 -1.73 28.94
CA ARG A 792 12.46 -1.21 28.84
C ARG A 792 12.39 0.31 29.00
N SER A 793 11.47 0.94 28.28
CA SER A 793 11.20 2.37 28.37
C SER A 793 10.34 2.70 29.60
N PHE A 794 10.75 3.70 30.37
CA PHE A 794 9.99 4.26 31.48
C PHE A 794 10.02 5.78 31.45
N THR A 795 8.87 6.40 31.71
CA THR A 795 8.72 7.86 31.67
C THR A 795 9.49 8.55 32.79
N VAL A 796 10.17 9.65 32.45
CA VAL A 796 10.76 10.53 33.47
C VAL A 796 9.65 11.37 34.09
N ALA A 797 9.39 11.15 35.37
CA ALA A 797 8.39 11.88 36.15
C ALA A 797 8.96 13.17 36.78
N SER A 798 10.29 13.31 36.92
CA SER A 798 10.90 14.59 37.33
C SER A 798 10.75 15.66 36.23
N SER A 799 11.07 16.91 36.58
CA SER A 799 10.99 18.04 35.66
C SER A 799 12.40 18.41 35.18
N PRO A 800 12.62 18.69 33.87
CA PRO A 800 13.95 19.03 33.32
C PRO A 800 14.51 20.37 33.85
N THR A 801 13.71 21.13 34.60
CA THR A 801 14.20 22.28 35.40
C THR A 801 15.18 21.91 36.51
N ASP A 802 15.24 20.63 36.87
CA ASP A 802 16.18 20.09 37.87
C ASP A 802 16.89 18.87 37.27
N PRO A 803 17.95 19.09 36.49
CA PRO A 803 18.68 18.01 35.84
C PRO A 803 19.50 17.17 36.83
N SER A 804 19.58 17.57 38.11
CA SER A 804 20.42 16.91 39.12
C SER A 804 19.94 15.52 39.52
N PHE A 805 18.68 15.17 39.21
CA PHE A 805 18.14 13.83 39.41
C PHE A 805 17.06 13.47 38.37
N LEU A 806 16.88 12.17 38.15
CA LEU A 806 15.80 11.64 37.32
C LEU A 806 14.89 10.76 38.18
N GLU A 807 13.58 11.00 38.15
CA GLU A 807 12.60 10.15 38.83
C GLU A 807 11.87 9.28 37.81
N LEU A 808 11.86 7.96 38.03
CA LEU A 808 11.15 6.97 37.24
C LEU A 808 10.05 6.35 38.08
N THR A 809 8.79 6.65 37.76
CA THR A 809 7.64 6.14 38.51
C THR A 809 7.02 4.97 37.75
N ILE A 810 7.16 3.78 38.31
CA ILE A 810 6.98 2.50 37.62
C ILE A 810 5.92 1.69 38.34
N LYS A 811 4.89 1.27 37.60
CA LYS A 811 3.87 0.32 38.08
C LYS A 811 4.37 -1.10 37.87
N ARG A 812 4.25 -1.96 38.88
CA ARG A 812 4.60 -3.38 38.79
C ARG A 812 3.62 -4.08 37.84
N ASN A 813 4.13 -4.64 36.74
CA ASN A 813 3.38 -5.59 35.93
C ASN A 813 3.76 -7.02 36.37
N PRO A 814 2.84 -7.83 36.93
CA PRO A 814 3.16 -9.19 37.35
C PRO A 814 3.74 -10.08 36.24
N ALA A 815 3.38 -9.82 34.97
CA ALA A 815 3.90 -10.54 33.80
C ALA A 815 5.17 -9.88 33.18
N GLY A 816 5.69 -8.80 33.76
CA GLY A 816 6.84 -8.06 33.23
C GLY A 816 8.12 -8.35 34.00
N GLN A 817 9.06 -9.09 33.38
CA GLN A 817 10.36 -9.45 33.97
C GLN A 817 11.12 -8.24 34.55
N VAL A 818 11.32 -7.18 33.75
CA VAL A 818 12.03 -5.96 34.19
C VAL A 818 11.28 -5.25 35.32
N THR A 819 9.95 -5.08 35.24
CA THR A 819 9.19 -4.44 36.32
C THR A 819 9.17 -5.26 37.62
N ASN A 820 9.26 -6.59 37.54
CA ASN A 820 9.44 -7.43 38.72
C ASN A 820 10.86 -7.26 39.28
N HIS A 821 11.91 -7.37 38.46
CA HIS A 821 13.30 -7.17 38.89
C HIS A 821 13.53 -5.81 39.57
N LEU A 822 12.99 -4.72 39.01
CA LEU A 822 13.09 -3.38 39.61
C LEU A 822 12.39 -3.31 40.99
N PHE A 823 11.31 -4.07 41.22
CA PHE A 823 10.66 -4.13 42.54
C PHE A 823 11.38 -5.09 43.50
N ASP A 824 11.86 -6.22 43.01
CA ASP A 824 12.34 -7.34 43.82
C ASP A 824 13.82 -7.20 44.20
N ALA A 825 14.68 -6.73 43.28
CA ALA A 825 16.12 -6.63 43.49
C ALA A 825 16.62 -5.19 43.78
N VAL A 826 16.10 -4.18 43.08
CA VAL A 826 16.68 -2.81 43.13
C VAL A 826 16.28 -2.05 44.39
N ARG A 827 17.25 -1.38 45.02
CA ARG A 827 17.11 -0.59 46.26
C ARG A 827 17.87 0.73 46.16
N ALA A 828 17.75 1.59 47.17
CA ALA A 828 18.66 2.73 47.30
C ALA A 828 20.11 2.23 47.43
N GLY A 829 21.05 2.90 46.77
CA GLY A 829 22.45 2.50 46.63
C GLY A 829 22.74 1.57 45.44
N SER A 830 21.73 0.89 44.87
CA SER A 830 21.89 0.11 43.63
C SER A 830 22.25 1.01 42.45
N GLU A 831 22.95 0.47 41.46
CA GLU A 831 23.13 1.14 40.16
C GLU A 831 22.06 0.72 39.15
N LEU A 832 21.66 1.64 38.28
CA LEU A 832 20.84 1.37 37.10
C LEU A 832 21.48 1.99 35.85
N THR A 833 21.80 1.14 34.88
CA THR A 833 22.20 1.58 33.54
C THR A 833 20.98 2.14 32.82
N VAL A 834 21.03 3.43 32.52
CA VAL A 834 19.98 4.16 31.81
C VAL A 834 20.51 4.86 30.57
N ARG A 835 19.61 5.14 29.64
CA ARG A 835 19.90 5.69 28.32
C ARG A 835 18.90 6.79 27.97
N GLY A 836 19.43 7.96 27.59
CA GLY A 836 18.79 9.27 27.73
C GLY A 836 17.46 9.52 27.03
N THR A 837 16.88 10.69 27.33
CA THR A 837 15.46 10.97 27.13
C THR A 837 15.02 11.04 25.67
N GLN A 838 13.92 10.36 25.36
CA GLN A 838 13.32 10.15 24.04
C GLN A 838 11.79 10.31 24.12
N GLY A 839 11.11 10.38 22.97
CA GLY A 839 9.64 10.28 22.89
C GLY A 839 8.94 11.47 22.23
N GLY A 840 7.87 11.16 21.48
CA GLY A 840 7.04 12.16 20.79
C GLY A 840 6.08 12.91 21.72
N PHE A 841 5.65 12.28 22.82
CA PHE A 841 4.80 12.91 23.83
C PHE A 841 5.62 13.80 24.76
N HIS A 842 5.77 15.07 24.41
CA HIS A 842 6.43 16.05 25.26
C HIS A 842 5.82 17.44 25.12
N PHE A 843 6.02 18.27 26.14
CA PHE A 843 5.62 19.68 26.11
C PHE A 843 6.81 20.59 25.73
N ASP A 844 6.77 21.19 24.54
CA ASP A 844 7.70 22.25 24.12
C ASP A 844 7.10 23.65 24.42
N PRO A 845 7.59 24.39 25.43
CA PRO A 845 7.08 25.72 25.78
C PRO A 845 7.29 26.78 24.69
N ARG A 846 8.14 26.53 23.68
CA ARG A 846 8.34 27.46 22.56
C ARG A 846 7.16 27.42 21.58
N ARG A 847 6.59 26.23 21.38
CA ARG A 847 5.49 25.93 20.43
C ARG A 847 4.13 25.92 21.10
N HIS A 848 4.01 25.24 22.24
CA HIS A 848 2.76 24.98 22.93
C HIS A 848 2.46 26.15 23.89
N ARG A 849 1.75 27.16 23.39
CA ARG A 849 1.43 28.40 24.14
C ARG A 849 0.01 28.44 24.70
N GLU A 850 -0.81 27.46 24.32
CA GLU A 850 -2.19 27.31 24.77
C GLU A 850 -2.33 27.00 26.28
N PRO A 851 -3.51 27.27 26.89
CA PRO A 851 -3.93 26.62 28.12
C PRO A 851 -3.81 25.09 27.99
N LEU A 852 -3.39 24.41 29.06
CA LEU A 852 -3.25 22.94 29.04
C LEU A 852 -4.41 22.22 29.72
N VAL A 853 -4.76 21.07 29.15
CA VAL A 853 -5.61 20.06 29.77
C VAL A 853 -4.85 18.74 29.82
N LEU A 854 -4.35 18.42 31.01
CA LEU A 854 -3.65 17.17 31.31
C LEU A 854 -4.69 16.13 31.72
N VAL A 855 -4.77 14.99 31.04
CA VAL A 855 -5.75 13.94 31.36
C VAL A 855 -5.08 12.58 31.43
N SER A 856 -5.17 11.90 32.56
CA SER A 856 -4.49 10.61 32.74
C SER A 856 -5.26 9.56 33.53
N ALA A 857 -4.86 8.30 33.40
CA ALA A 857 -5.39 7.21 34.22
C ALA A 857 -4.31 6.19 34.61
N GLY A 858 -4.33 5.79 35.89
CA GLY A 858 -3.33 4.88 36.47
C GLY A 858 -1.89 5.39 36.26
N SER A 859 -0.97 4.49 35.88
CA SER A 859 0.44 4.86 35.63
C SER A 859 0.64 5.83 34.46
N GLY A 860 -0.40 6.14 33.68
CA GLY A 860 -0.35 7.21 32.68
C GLY A 860 -0.24 8.62 33.28
N ILE A 861 -0.26 8.75 34.61
CA ILE A 861 0.01 10.02 35.30
C ILE A 861 1.44 10.53 35.10
N THR A 862 2.40 9.67 34.79
CA THR A 862 3.83 10.01 34.89
C THR A 862 4.34 11.07 33.89
N PRO A 863 4.00 11.06 32.57
CA PRO A 863 4.47 12.12 31.69
C PRO A 863 3.77 13.44 31.98
N VAL A 864 2.48 13.41 32.33
CA VAL A 864 1.74 14.63 32.66
C VAL A 864 2.17 15.21 34.01
N MET A 865 2.68 14.40 34.95
CA MET A 865 3.29 14.90 36.18
C MET A 865 4.61 15.63 35.91
N SER A 866 5.44 15.12 34.99
CA SER A 866 6.65 15.84 34.53
C SER A 866 6.30 17.21 33.94
N ILE A 867 5.22 17.28 33.14
CA ILE A 867 4.69 18.54 32.59
C ILE A 867 4.19 19.46 33.73
N ALA A 868 3.39 18.97 34.67
CA ALA A 868 2.89 19.76 35.81
C ALA A 868 4.04 20.33 36.67
N ARG A 869 5.03 19.51 37.00
CA ARG A 869 6.27 19.88 37.71
C ARG A 869 7.17 20.85 36.92
N PHE A 870 7.03 20.91 35.60
CA PHE A 870 7.68 21.93 34.76
C PHE A 870 6.93 23.26 34.85
N LEU A 871 5.62 23.27 34.59
CA LEU A 871 4.79 24.48 34.68
C LEU A 871 4.91 25.16 36.04
N ALA A 872 4.86 24.40 37.13
CA ALA A 872 4.99 24.90 38.50
C ALA A 872 6.26 25.75 38.74
N LYS A 873 7.32 25.52 37.97
CA LYS A 873 8.60 26.23 38.08
C LYS A 873 8.85 27.25 36.97
N THR A 874 8.33 27.05 35.75
CA THR A 874 8.64 27.90 34.59
C THR A 874 7.51 28.83 34.17
N ASP A 875 6.26 28.44 34.38
CA ASP A 875 5.07 29.18 33.97
C ASP A 875 3.89 28.93 34.94
N PRO A 876 4.04 29.30 36.23
CA PRO A 876 3.04 29.01 37.28
C PRO A 876 1.75 29.83 37.12
N ARG A 877 1.67 30.69 36.10
CA ARG A 877 0.48 31.51 35.80
C ARG A 877 -0.35 31.00 34.63
N ARG A 878 0.13 30.04 33.84
CA ARG A 878 -0.66 29.53 32.71
C ARG A 878 -1.79 28.61 33.19
N PRO A 879 -3.04 28.80 32.70
CA PRO A 879 -4.14 27.92 33.04
C PRO A 879 -3.86 26.47 32.68
N CYS A 880 -4.05 25.59 33.66
CA CYS A 880 -3.80 24.15 33.54
C CYS A 880 -4.85 23.35 34.32
N THR A 881 -5.73 22.65 33.59
CA THR A 881 -6.66 21.68 34.19
C THR A 881 -6.02 20.29 34.16
N PHE A 882 -5.88 19.64 35.30
CA PHE A 882 -5.35 18.29 35.44
C PHE A 882 -6.41 17.33 35.99
N VAL A 883 -6.86 16.39 35.17
CA VAL A 883 -7.86 15.38 35.55
C VAL A 883 -7.22 13.99 35.57
N HIS A 884 -7.33 13.28 36.70
CA HIS A 884 -6.79 11.94 36.88
C HIS A 884 -7.89 10.89 37.14
N GLY A 885 -7.76 9.71 36.53
CA GLY A 885 -8.65 8.56 36.71
C GLY A 885 -7.97 7.41 37.45
N ALA A 886 -8.47 7.07 38.64
CA ALA A 886 -7.97 5.95 39.44
C ALA A 886 -9.09 4.91 39.74
N ARG A 887 -8.73 3.84 40.44
CA ARG A 887 -9.68 2.80 40.88
C ARG A 887 -10.18 3.12 42.29
N THR A 888 -9.40 2.82 43.33
CA THR A 888 -9.70 3.23 44.71
C THR A 888 -8.94 4.51 45.08
N GLU A 889 -9.10 4.91 46.34
CA GLU A 889 -8.35 6.01 46.96
C GLU A 889 -6.85 5.71 47.12
N ASP A 890 -6.47 4.42 47.21
CA ASP A 890 -5.10 3.94 47.37
C ASP A 890 -4.35 3.82 46.03
N ASP A 891 -5.09 3.84 44.90
CA ASP A 891 -4.53 3.83 43.54
C ASP A 891 -4.06 5.24 43.07
N ILE A 892 -4.23 6.30 43.87
CA ILE A 892 -3.89 7.69 43.47
C ILE A 892 -2.39 7.98 43.69
N ILE A 893 -1.59 7.64 42.68
CA ILE A 893 -0.17 8.02 42.53
C ILE A 893 -0.01 9.54 42.68
N PHE A 894 1.07 10.02 43.34
CA PHE A 894 1.38 11.44 43.57
C PHE A 894 0.31 12.28 44.30
N ARG A 895 -0.71 11.67 44.94
CA ARG A 895 -1.85 12.37 45.58
C ARG A 895 -1.46 13.66 46.33
N ALA A 896 -0.50 13.57 47.25
CA ALA A 896 -0.08 14.68 48.13
C ALA A 896 0.82 15.74 47.45
N GLU A 897 1.26 15.51 46.21
CA GLU A 897 1.94 16.51 45.39
C GLU A 897 0.94 17.19 44.45
N CYS A 898 0.09 16.42 43.76
CA CYS A 898 -0.95 16.95 42.89
C CYS A 898 -1.94 17.87 43.63
N GLN A 899 -2.31 17.52 44.87
CA GLN A 899 -3.11 18.38 45.73
C GLN A 899 -2.37 19.68 46.07
N ARG A 900 -1.11 19.58 46.51
CA ARG A 900 -0.28 20.75 46.84
C ARG A 900 -0.08 21.70 45.65
N LEU A 901 0.04 21.17 44.43
CA LEU A 901 0.09 21.99 43.21
C LEU A 901 -1.22 22.74 42.97
N HIS A 902 -2.37 22.13 43.25
CA HIS A 902 -3.68 22.79 43.20
C HIS A 902 -3.84 23.86 44.29
N ASP A 903 -3.35 23.58 45.50
CA ASP A 903 -3.46 24.51 46.65
C ASP A 903 -2.51 25.73 46.54
N THR A 904 -1.44 25.64 45.74
CA THR A 904 -0.37 26.67 45.69
C THR A 904 -0.24 27.41 44.35
N LEU A 905 -0.71 26.86 43.22
CA LEU A 905 -0.61 27.51 41.91
C LEU A 905 -1.95 28.17 41.53
N PRO A 906 -1.97 29.50 41.28
CA PRO A 906 -3.23 30.26 41.17
C PRO A 906 -4.13 29.90 39.97
N PHE A 907 -3.62 29.17 38.98
CA PHE A 907 -4.37 28.76 37.79
C PHE A 907 -4.24 27.25 37.48
N PHE A 908 -3.90 26.43 38.49
CA PHE A 908 -3.82 24.98 38.37
C PHE A 908 -5.02 24.30 39.04
N THR A 909 -5.82 23.55 38.29
CA THR A 909 -7.00 22.84 38.81
C THR A 909 -6.76 21.34 38.78
N TYR A 910 -6.61 20.69 39.94
CA TYR A 910 -6.53 19.22 40.03
C TYR A 910 -7.89 18.60 40.35
N ARG A 911 -8.28 17.55 39.62
CA ARG A 911 -9.50 16.76 39.90
C ARG A 911 -9.22 15.27 39.72
N VAL A 912 -9.78 14.45 40.61
CA VAL A 912 -9.72 12.98 40.50
C VAL A 912 -11.11 12.41 40.32
N SER A 913 -11.25 11.44 39.42
CA SER A 913 -12.43 10.57 39.32
C SER A 913 -12.06 9.14 39.69
N LEU A 914 -12.83 8.55 40.61
CA LEU A 914 -12.63 7.17 41.06
C LEU A 914 -13.66 6.23 40.47
N SER A 915 -13.18 5.15 39.86
CA SER A 915 -14.03 4.10 39.27
C SER A 915 -14.49 3.06 40.30
N ARG A 916 -13.93 3.06 41.51
CA ARG A 916 -14.37 2.31 42.70
C ARG A 916 -14.16 3.17 43.96
N PRO A 917 -14.96 4.25 44.13
CA PRO A 917 -14.81 5.18 45.25
C PRO A 917 -15.14 4.53 46.60
N GLY A 918 -14.46 4.96 47.66
CA GLY A 918 -14.84 4.61 49.03
C GLY A 918 -16.18 5.24 49.45
N PRO A 919 -16.78 4.79 50.56
CA PRO A 919 -18.03 5.37 51.07
C PRO A 919 -17.87 6.84 51.51
N ARG A 920 -16.65 7.28 51.83
CA ARG A 920 -16.30 8.65 52.23
C ARG A 920 -15.77 9.53 51.09
N TRP A 921 -15.78 9.05 49.84
CA TRP A 921 -15.22 9.81 48.71
C TRP A 921 -16.18 10.89 48.20
N GLU A 922 -15.84 12.15 48.41
CA GLU A 922 -16.66 13.31 48.01
C GLU A 922 -16.34 13.83 46.59
N GLY A 923 -15.26 13.33 45.97
CA GLY A 923 -14.86 13.70 44.60
C GLY A 923 -15.65 13.01 43.48
N ALA A 924 -15.21 13.21 42.24
CA ALA A 924 -15.89 12.66 41.07
C ALA A 924 -15.88 11.12 41.06
N ARG A 925 -16.93 10.53 40.46
CA ARG A 925 -17.17 9.08 40.47
C ARG A 925 -17.36 8.57 39.05
N GLY A 926 -16.77 7.41 38.75
CA GLY A 926 -16.80 6.77 37.42
C GLY A 926 -15.43 6.71 36.75
N ARG A 927 -15.41 6.65 35.42
CA ARG A 927 -14.20 6.88 34.62
C ARG A 927 -14.24 8.30 34.08
N VAL A 928 -13.10 8.90 33.78
CA VAL A 928 -13.08 10.21 33.09
C VAL A 928 -13.53 10.00 31.65
N ASP A 929 -14.46 10.84 31.20
CA ASP A 929 -14.96 10.93 29.82
C ASP A 929 -15.28 12.40 29.50
N GLY A 930 -15.88 12.68 28.33
CA GLY A 930 -16.24 14.04 27.93
C GLY A 930 -17.20 14.75 28.88
N THR A 931 -18.20 14.04 29.41
CA THR A 931 -19.16 14.54 30.40
C THR A 931 -18.48 14.99 31.69
N GLY A 932 -17.48 14.23 32.15
CA GLY A 932 -16.68 14.59 33.33
C GLY A 932 -15.62 15.67 33.07
N LEU A 933 -15.22 15.89 31.81
CA LEU A 933 -14.12 16.79 31.44
C LEU A 933 -14.61 18.17 30.98
N ALA A 934 -15.72 18.26 30.23
CA ALA A 934 -16.25 19.52 29.69
C ALA A 934 -16.48 20.61 30.76
N PRO A 935 -17.06 20.34 31.95
CA PRO A 935 -17.27 21.36 32.98
C PRO A 935 -15.98 21.90 33.62
N LEU A 936 -14.81 21.31 33.31
CA LEU A 936 -13.52 21.64 33.88
C LEU A 936 -12.58 22.40 32.91
N VAL A 937 -13.04 22.68 31.68
CA VAL A 937 -12.23 23.33 30.63
C VAL A 937 -12.97 24.55 30.10
N HIS A 938 -12.44 25.75 30.38
CA HIS A 938 -13.05 27.03 30.01
C HIS A 938 -13.10 27.26 28.49
N ASP A 939 -12.06 26.89 27.75
CA ASP A 939 -12.02 26.97 26.29
C ASP A 939 -11.54 25.64 25.72
N LEU A 940 -12.50 24.82 25.29
CA LEU A 940 -12.23 23.47 24.78
C LEU A 940 -11.43 23.48 23.48
N LYS A 941 -11.59 24.49 22.62
CA LYS A 941 -10.95 24.56 21.29
C LYS A 941 -9.61 25.30 21.33
N GLY A 942 -9.47 26.28 22.22
CA GLY A 942 -8.23 26.98 22.49
C GLY A 942 -7.23 26.20 23.34
N SER A 943 -7.67 25.19 24.11
CA SER A 943 -6.79 24.36 24.94
C SER A 943 -6.00 23.31 24.15
N ARG A 944 -4.86 22.90 24.70
CA ARG A 944 -4.01 21.80 24.23
C ARG A 944 -4.00 20.64 25.23
N TYR A 945 -4.18 19.43 24.73
CA TYR A 945 -4.50 18.22 25.48
C TYR A 945 -3.33 17.24 25.51
N PHE A 946 -3.01 16.72 26.70
CA PHE A 946 -2.05 15.66 26.91
C PHE A 946 -2.75 14.47 27.57
N LEU A 947 -3.09 13.46 26.78
CA LEU A 947 -3.87 12.30 27.20
C LEU A 947 -2.95 11.08 27.40
N CYS A 948 -2.99 10.43 28.57
CA CYS A 948 -2.11 9.30 28.85
C CYS A 948 -2.73 8.25 29.79
N GLY A 949 -2.84 7.00 29.33
CA GLY A 949 -3.44 5.92 30.14
C GLY A 949 -3.68 4.64 29.34
N PRO A 950 -4.70 3.82 29.71
CA PRO A 950 -5.16 2.72 28.88
C PRO A 950 -5.68 3.22 27.53
N SER A 951 -5.44 2.47 26.45
CA SER A 951 -5.89 2.83 25.09
C SER A 951 -7.38 3.19 25.04
N THR A 952 -8.25 2.30 25.54
CA THR A 952 -9.71 2.52 25.55
C THR A 952 -10.19 3.71 26.38
N PHE A 953 -9.36 4.27 27.25
CA PHE A 953 -9.62 5.52 27.97
C PHE A 953 -9.25 6.73 27.10
N MET A 954 -8.06 6.72 26.49
CA MET A 954 -7.63 7.77 25.56
C MET A 954 -8.52 7.81 24.31
N ASP A 955 -8.90 6.66 23.75
CA ASP A 955 -9.78 6.55 22.59
C ASP A 955 -11.14 7.19 22.83
N VAL A 956 -11.67 7.14 24.05
CA VAL A 956 -12.95 7.79 24.41
C VAL A 956 -12.78 9.30 24.45
N ILE A 957 -11.77 9.80 25.15
CA ILE A 957 -11.54 11.24 25.33
C ILE A 957 -11.12 11.90 24.01
N ALA A 958 -10.20 11.29 23.25
CA ALA A 958 -9.74 11.80 21.97
C ALA A 958 -10.86 11.87 20.92
N ARG A 959 -11.70 10.82 20.79
CA ARG A 959 -12.85 10.87 19.87
C ARG A 959 -13.88 11.93 20.28
N TRP A 960 -14.08 12.14 21.58
CA TRP A 960 -14.94 13.20 22.06
C TRP A 960 -14.38 14.60 21.70
N LEU A 961 -13.11 14.87 21.99
CA LEU A 961 -12.45 16.13 21.61
C LEU A 961 -12.53 16.40 20.10
N THR A 962 -12.33 15.37 19.27
CA THR A 962 -12.51 15.47 17.81
C THR A 962 -13.95 15.79 17.43
N ALA A 963 -14.96 15.19 18.09
CA ALA A 963 -16.37 15.45 17.84
C ALA A 963 -16.81 16.87 18.22
N GLU A 964 -16.27 17.41 19.32
CA GLU A 964 -16.47 18.81 19.72
C GLU A 964 -15.73 19.80 18.80
N GLY A 965 -14.81 19.31 17.95
CA GLY A 965 -14.06 20.12 16.98
C GLY A 965 -12.78 20.75 17.53
N VAL A 966 -12.07 20.05 18.43
CA VAL A 966 -10.71 20.43 18.84
C VAL A 966 -9.71 20.09 17.72
N PRO A 967 -8.78 20.98 17.36
CA PRO A 967 -7.76 20.71 16.34
C PRO A 967 -6.91 19.47 16.64
N ALA A 968 -6.64 18.65 15.62
CA ALA A 968 -5.91 17.39 15.80
C ALA A 968 -4.44 17.59 16.27
N ASP A 969 -3.79 18.71 15.91
CA ASP A 969 -2.45 19.04 16.41
C ASP A 969 -2.43 19.33 17.92
N ARG A 970 -3.58 19.67 18.51
CA ARG A 970 -3.76 19.99 19.93
C ARG A 970 -4.02 18.77 20.81
N VAL A 971 -4.09 17.56 20.26
CA VAL A 971 -4.39 16.35 21.04
C VAL A 971 -3.21 15.36 21.00
N HIS A 972 -2.37 15.41 22.03
CA HIS A 972 -1.26 14.49 22.22
C HIS A 972 -1.73 13.22 22.96
N THR A 973 -1.29 12.03 22.52
CA THR A 973 -1.58 10.73 23.16
C THR A 973 -0.31 9.89 23.31
N GLU A 974 -0.21 9.05 24.34
CA GLU A 974 0.93 8.12 24.54
C GLU A 974 0.48 6.79 25.16
N GLN A 975 0.99 5.66 24.65
CA GLN A 975 0.45 4.32 24.96
C GLN A 975 1.47 3.39 25.64
N PHE A 976 1.34 3.24 26.96
CA PHE A 976 2.30 2.48 27.77
C PHE A 976 2.04 0.96 27.91
N HIS A 977 0.94 0.42 27.37
CA HIS A 977 0.58 -0.99 27.51
C HIS A 977 -0.15 -1.54 26.29
N ALA A 978 0.20 -2.76 25.86
CA ALA A 978 -0.59 -3.52 24.90
C ALA A 978 -1.99 -3.86 25.46
N ALA A 979 -3.01 -3.84 24.59
CA ALA A 979 -4.39 -4.11 25.00
C ALA A 979 -4.55 -5.54 25.57
N PRO A 980 -5.20 -5.72 26.74
CA PRO A 980 -5.43 -7.04 27.30
C PRO A 980 -6.25 -7.93 26.36
N ARG A 981 -5.82 -9.19 26.20
CA ARG A 981 -6.64 -10.21 25.51
C ARG A 981 -7.94 -10.39 26.28
N LEU A 982 -9.08 -10.08 25.65
CA LEU A 982 -10.40 -10.37 26.21
C LEU A 982 -10.55 -11.87 26.45
N ALA A 983 -10.58 -12.27 27.72
CA ALA A 983 -10.92 -13.63 28.11
C ALA A 983 -12.35 -13.95 27.64
N ARG A 984 -12.54 -15.13 27.05
CA ARG A 984 -13.87 -15.60 26.66
C ARG A 984 -14.72 -15.79 27.92
N ALA A 985 -15.71 -14.92 28.12
CA ALA A 985 -16.77 -15.18 29.08
C ALA A 985 -17.56 -16.41 28.60
N GLY A 986 -17.37 -17.54 29.28
CA GLY A 986 -18.18 -18.73 29.05
C GLY A 986 -19.62 -18.45 29.45
N ARG A 987 -20.56 -18.85 28.58
CA ARG A 987 -21.96 -19.05 28.96
C ARG A 987 -22.28 -20.53 28.77
N LYS A 988 -23.06 -21.07 29.71
CA LYS A 988 -23.86 -22.27 29.51
C LYS A 988 -25.02 -21.95 28.57
#